data_AF-A0A178D7N6-F1
#
_entry.id   AF-A0A178D7N6-F1
#
_cell.length_a   1.000
_cell.length_b   1.000
_cell.length_c   1.000
_cell.angle_alpha   90.00
_cell.angle_beta   90.00
_cell.angle_gamma   90.00
#
_symmetry.space_group_name_H-M   'P 1'
#
loop_
_entity.id
_entity.type
_entity.pdbx_description
1 polymer ?
#
loop_
_entity_poly.entity_id
_entity_poly.type
_entity_poly.pdbx_seq_one_letter_code
_entity_poly.pdbx_strand_id
1 'polypeptide(L)'
;MVLDPLSAIGLAANIVQFIDFSRRLISDAKEIYHSTNGTSAENVELQDVAESLSRLSSTLISPLDPSQAAVAQTEAEIVKIAAASRVVGDELQAAIQSLTAGDGSRKKWRSFLQALKTLWKRDKIAKLRKRLEDARSNLSVHVLSYISVRQGQALQSLEDARTQYLEIDSMRLQRLETMLESLRNLVQSTQDITGEHLTRIDQGLRSSEHEAESLRKETTILKSLVFERMAARYSAIAEAHKDTFKWIFEPSRWPSSDPRSGIRFHEWLTHGEGIYWVSGKPGSGKSTLMKYLYDCSETLQRLEAWADGSRLVTAGFFFWISGSDMQKSQLGLLRQVLFDILKTFPDWIPIICLERWARSRHGFQAEWTMLELNEAFRRLSHLTIRDENPSKLCIFVDGLDEYDGDPLDIMKTIQNIARIDNVKVCISSRPWNCFEDVFGQDPRNKLYLQDLTKTDIALYAREKLDEVANFSTMTTEVARMERLVSEIVSRAQGVFLWVYLVTRSLRDGLINGDSLSLLYERVLEMPSDLDKFFEKMIKSVDKVYRRRMAHTFRVVLATYRPLRLLLYSCIDEGDDILRQGSVRDDFMSVQVDEKIQVVEETMRRQLNGRYRGLLESTESSDKPGVKRVDFLHRTVGDFLETKQMQDLLASYSAQNFNAYLCICKAFIRQAENFPGSVSSLEWDDFFECASVAEDELGTPSTPLLDRMNDVCHLCSPTEKDSLELVDEIDFKDNRIYF
;
A
#
# COMPACT_ATOMS: atom_id res chain seq x y z
N MET A 1 -1.58 8.29 38.11
CA MET A 1 -1.09 7.22 37.21
C MET A 1 -2.28 6.28 37.01
N VAL A 2 -2.68 6.06 35.76
CA VAL A 2 -3.98 5.50 35.33
C VAL A 2 -4.15 4.04 35.77
N LEU A 3 -5.37 3.63 36.19
CA LEU A 3 -5.72 2.23 36.46
C LEU A 3 -5.68 1.45 35.14
N ASP A 4 -5.00 0.31 35.12
CA ASP A 4 -5.19 -0.66 34.04
C ASP A 4 -6.58 -1.32 34.21
N PRO A 5 -7.49 -1.16 33.24
CA PRO A 5 -8.83 -1.76 33.15
C PRO A 5 -9.02 -3.18 33.69
N LEU A 6 -7.97 -3.97 33.69
CA LEU A 6 -8.02 -5.40 33.94
C LEU A 6 -7.78 -5.75 35.42
N SER A 7 -7.41 -4.75 36.23
CA SER A 7 -7.20 -4.91 37.68
C SER A 7 -8.50 -5.17 38.45
N ALA A 8 -9.64 -4.65 37.97
CA ALA A 8 -10.95 -4.81 38.60
C ALA A 8 -11.51 -6.24 38.44
N ILE A 9 -11.28 -6.88 37.30
CA ILE A 9 -11.68 -8.28 37.05
C ILE A 9 -10.82 -9.22 37.89
N GLY A 10 -9.52 -8.95 38.00
CA GLY A 10 -8.62 -9.68 38.91
C GLY A 10 -9.06 -9.59 40.38
N LEU A 11 -9.44 -8.40 40.85
CA LEU A 11 -10.00 -8.22 42.18
C LEU A 11 -11.31 -8.99 42.37
N ALA A 12 -12.21 -8.95 41.40
CA ALA A 12 -13.46 -9.71 41.43
C ALA A 12 -13.23 -11.23 41.51
N ALA A 13 -12.27 -11.76 40.75
CA ALA A 13 -11.89 -13.16 40.82
C ALA A 13 -11.40 -13.56 42.22
N ASN A 14 -10.57 -12.71 42.85
CA ASN A 14 -10.10 -12.92 44.22
C ASN A 14 -11.25 -12.92 45.23
N ILE A 15 -12.23 -12.02 45.09
CA ILE A 15 -13.42 -11.99 45.96
C ILE A 15 -14.24 -13.27 45.79
N VAL A 16 -14.47 -13.75 44.56
CA VAL A 16 -15.21 -15.00 44.32
C VAL A 16 -14.50 -16.20 44.96
N GLN A 17 -13.17 -16.32 44.78
CA GLN A 17 -12.37 -17.37 45.41
C GLN A 17 -12.47 -17.33 46.94
N PHE A 18 -12.38 -16.13 47.53
CA PHE A 18 -12.55 -15.94 48.97
C PHE A 18 -13.95 -16.36 49.46
N ILE A 19 -15.01 -15.95 48.74
CA ILE A 19 -16.39 -16.29 49.11
C ILE A 19 -16.60 -17.81 49.01
N ASP A 20 -16.14 -18.46 47.95
CA ASP A 20 -16.30 -19.90 47.75
C ASP A 20 -15.56 -20.72 48.80
N PHE A 21 -14.33 -20.32 49.12
CA PHE A 21 -13.55 -20.92 50.21
C PHE A 21 -14.27 -20.75 51.56
N SER A 22 -14.73 -19.53 51.87
CA SER A 22 -15.44 -19.22 53.11
C SER A 22 -16.78 -19.94 53.23
N ARG A 23 -17.51 -20.11 52.12
CA ARG A 23 -18.78 -20.87 52.09
C ARG A 23 -18.55 -22.35 52.33
N ARG A 24 -17.53 -22.96 51.72
CA ARG A 24 -17.15 -24.37 51.97
C ARG A 24 -16.78 -24.55 53.44
N LEU A 25 -15.90 -23.70 53.96
CA LEU A 25 -15.50 -23.69 55.38
C LEU A 25 -16.70 -23.63 56.34
N ILE A 26 -17.68 -22.77 56.07
CA ILE A 26 -18.89 -22.63 56.88
C ILE A 26 -19.86 -23.82 56.69
N SER A 27 -19.90 -24.42 55.49
CA SER A 27 -20.74 -25.59 55.20
C SER A 27 -20.24 -26.83 55.92
N ASP A 28 -18.93 -27.09 55.86
CA ASP A 28 -18.28 -28.20 56.56
C ASP A 28 -18.51 -28.09 58.08
N ALA A 29 -18.47 -26.86 58.61
CA ALA A 29 -18.84 -26.57 59.99
C ALA A 29 -20.32 -26.90 60.32
N LYS A 30 -21.23 -26.68 59.37
CA LYS A 30 -22.67 -26.96 59.54
C LYS A 30 -23.00 -28.45 59.42
N GLU A 31 -22.35 -29.20 58.53
CA GLU A 31 -22.59 -30.65 58.41
C GLU A 31 -22.15 -31.37 59.69
N ILE A 32 -21.05 -30.94 60.29
CA ILE A 32 -20.54 -31.47 61.56
C ILE A 32 -21.44 -31.06 62.75
N TYR A 33 -22.14 -29.92 62.65
CA TYR A 33 -23.17 -29.54 63.63
C TYR A 33 -24.37 -30.52 63.63
N HIS A 34 -24.69 -31.14 62.49
CA HIS A 34 -25.87 -32.00 62.31
C HIS A 34 -25.59 -33.52 62.30
N SER A 35 -24.35 -33.96 62.08
CA SER A 35 -24.02 -35.40 62.11
C SER A 35 -24.04 -35.96 63.54
N THR A 36 -24.90 -36.94 63.82
CA THR A 36 -25.00 -37.65 65.12
C THR A 36 -23.95 -38.76 65.28
N ASN A 37 -23.30 -39.21 64.20
CA ASN A 37 -22.19 -40.18 64.22
C ASN A 37 -20.99 -39.61 63.44
N GLY A 38 -20.05 -38.98 64.16
CA GLY A 38 -18.95 -38.19 63.61
C GLY A 38 -17.88 -38.98 62.85
N THR A 39 -18.17 -39.43 61.64
CA THR A 39 -17.27 -40.26 60.81
C THR A 39 -17.00 -39.73 59.41
N SER A 40 -17.11 -38.42 59.18
CA SER A 40 -16.66 -37.80 57.93
C SER A 40 -15.94 -36.49 58.21
N ALA A 41 -14.63 -36.56 58.43
CA ALA A 41 -13.75 -35.40 58.29
C ALA A 41 -12.37 -35.95 57.93
N GLU A 42 -12.03 -35.88 56.66
CA GLU A 42 -10.67 -36.11 56.16
C GLU A 42 -9.69 -35.15 56.87
N ASN A 43 -8.46 -35.59 57.04
CA ASN A 43 -7.41 -34.88 57.79
C ASN A 43 -7.01 -33.56 57.09
N VAL A 44 -7.74 -32.47 57.34
CA VAL A 44 -7.34 -31.11 56.97
C VAL A 44 -6.76 -30.42 58.21
N GLU A 45 -5.54 -29.88 58.11
CA GLU A 45 -4.93 -29.13 59.21
C GLU A 45 -5.49 -27.70 59.26
N LEU A 46 -5.88 -27.24 60.46
CA LEU A 46 -6.36 -25.86 60.65
C LEU A 46 -5.35 -24.80 60.25
N GLN A 47 -4.06 -25.16 60.31
CA GLN A 47 -2.97 -24.27 59.95
C GLN A 47 -3.02 -23.97 58.45
N ASP A 48 -3.27 -24.97 57.61
CA ASP A 48 -3.43 -24.81 56.16
C ASP A 48 -4.66 -23.97 55.80
N VAL A 49 -5.76 -24.13 56.55
CA VAL A 49 -6.98 -23.33 56.38
C VAL A 49 -6.77 -21.88 56.82
N ALA A 50 -6.07 -21.66 57.94
CA ALA A 50 -5.73 -20.34 58.44
C ALA A 50 -4.82 -19.59 57.46
N GLU A 51 -3.81 -20.29 56.93
CA GLU A 51 -2.88 -19.75 55.94
C GLU A 51 -3.59 -19.42 54.63
N SER A 52 -4.47 -20.32 54.14
CA SER A 52 -5.27 -20.09 52.93
C SER A 52 -6.24 -18.91 53.08
N LEU A 53 -6.93 -18.80 54.22
CA LEU A 53 -7.84 -17.70 54.52
C LEU A 53 -7.08 -16.37 54.67
N SER A 54 -5.94 -16.39 55.36
CA SER A 54 -5.09 -15.20 55.55
C SER A 54 -4.52 -14.72 54.22
N ARG A 55 -4.14 -15.64 53.33
CA ARG A 55 -3.67 -15.32 51.98
C ARG A 55 -4.77 -14.72 51.11
N LEU A 56 -5.96 -15.32 51.11
CA LEU A 56 -7.10 -14.81 50.32
C LEU A 56 -7.63 -13.47 50.86
N SER A 57 -7.73 -13.30 52.18
CA SER A 57 -8.09 -12.02 52.82
C SER A 57 -7.03 -10.94 52.57
N SER A 58 -5.76 -11.37 52.61
CA SER A 58 -4.57 -10.77 51.98
C SER A 58 -4.82 -9.86 50.80
N THR A 59 -5.30 -10.55 49.77
CA THR A 59 -5.43 -10.08 48.40
C THR A 59 -6.67 -9.23 48.15
N LEU A 60 -7.54 -9.05 49.16
CA LEU A 60 -8.73 -8.20 49.07
C LEU A 60 -8.42 -6.71 49.25
N ILE A 61 -7.17 -6.34 49.56
CA ILE A 61 -6.76 -4.97 49.87
C ILE A 61 -5.60 -4.57 48.97
N SER A 62 -5.93 -3.95 47.85
CA SER A 62 -5.01 -3.02 47.19
C SER A 62 -5.75 -1.69 47.08
N PRO A 63 -5.12 -0.55 47.41
CA PRO A 63 -5.75 0.76 47.29
C PRO A 63 -6.07 1.07 45.82
N LEU A 64 -7.23 1.68 45.58
CA LEU A 64 -7.81 1.98 44.26
C LEU A 64 -8.11 3.47 44.16
N ASP A 65 -7.77 4.09 43.03
CA ASP A 65 -7.82 5.55 42.79
C ASP A 65 -8.76 5.84 41.58
N PRO A 66 -9.77 6.73 41.68
CA PRO A 66 -10.88 6.76 40.73
C PRO A 66 -10.71 7.72 39.53
N SER A 67 -11.09 7.28 38.30
CA SER A 67 -11.49 8.20 37.21
C SER A 67 -12.35 7.53 36.11
N GLN A 68 -13.17 8.33 35.41
CA GLN A 68 -14.30 8.03 34.50
C GLN A 68 -15.62 7.61 35.19
N ALA A 69 -16.63 8.49 35.10
CA ALA A 69 -17.81 8.50 35.99
C ALA A 69 -18.65 7.21 36.05
N ALA A 70 -18.81 6.47 34.93
CA ALA A 70 -19.64 5.25 34.91
C ALA A 70 -18.85 3.96 35.28
N VAL A 71 -17.60 3.86 34.85
CA VAL A 71 -16.71 2.73 35.16
C VAL A 71 -16.21 2.82 36.60
N ALA A 72 -15.86 4.02 37.06
CA ALA A 72 -15.45 4.29 38.44
C ALA A 72 -16.55 3.96 39.46
N GLN A 73 -17.83 4.11 39.09
CA GLN A 73 -18.94 3.77 39.98
C GLN A 73 -19.04 2.25 40.20
N THR A 74 -18.89 1.47 39.13
CA THR A 74 -18.91 0.00 39.22
C THR A 74 -17.66 -0.53 39.92
N GLU A 75 -16.50 0.05 39.64
CA GLU A 75 -15.24 -0.27 40.33
C GLU A 75 -15.35 0.03 41.83
N ALA A 76 -15.90 1.18 42.21
CA ALA A 76 -16.12 1.56 43.61
C ALA A 76 -17.03 0.56 44.36
N GLU A 77 -18.07 0.03 43.72
CA GLU A 77 -18.93 -1.00 44.32
C GLU A 77 -18.19 -2.34 44.49
N ILE A 78 -17.34 -2.74 43.54
CA ILE A 78 -16.48 -3.93 43.69
C ILE A 78 -15.52 -3.76 44.88
N VAL A 79 -14.94 -2.57 45.07
CA VAL A 79 -14.08 -2.27 46.24
C VAL A 79 -14.86 -2.40 47.55
N LYS A 80 -16.09 -1.86 47.60
CA LYS A 80 -16.95 -1.96 48.79
C LYS A 80 -17.24 -3.42 49.14
N ILE A 81 -17.49 -4.26 48.13
CA ILE A 81 -17.73 -5.70 48.33
C ILE A 81 -16.44 -6.40 48.81
N ALA A 82 -15.27 -6.03 48.29
CA ALA A 82 -13.99 -6.54 48.77
C ALA A 82 -13.77 -6.21 50.27
N ALA A 83 -14.03 -4.96 50.66
CA ALA A 83 -13.95 -4.51 52.04
C ALA A 83 -14.94 -5.26 52.96
N ALA A 84 -16.19 -5.44 52.51
CA ALA A 84 -17.20 -6.19 53.26
C ALA A 84 -16.84 -7.69 53.41
N SER A 85 -16.23 -8.27 52.38
CA SER A 85 -15.74 -9.67 52.38
C SER A 85 -14.55 -9.84 53.31
N ARG A 86 -13.63 -8.87 53.36
CA ARG A 86 -12.51 -8.85 54.31
C ARG A 86 -12.99 -8.88 55.76
N VAL A 87 -14.03 -8.11 56.11
CA VAL A 87 -14.60 -8.14 57.48
C VAL A 87 -15.04 -9.56 57.86
N VAL A 88 -15.63 -10.30 56.91
CA VAL A 88 -15.99 -11.72 57.14
C VAL A 88 -14.73 -12.58 57.30
N GLY A 89 -13.68 -12.31 56.53
CA GLY A 89 -12.37 -12.97 56.64
C GLY A 89 -11.71 -12.76 58.00
N ASP A 90 -11.68 -11.53 58.49
CA ASP A 90 -11.13 -11.17 59.80
C ASP A 90 -11.92 -11.85 60.93
N GLU A 91 -13.26 -11.91 60.82
CA GLU A 91 -14.12 -12.64 61.76
C GLU A 91 -13.82 -14.16 61.79
N LEU A 92 -13.60 -14.77 60.62
CA LEU A 92 -13.24 -16.19 60.49
C LEU A 92 -11.82 -16.47 61.00
N GLN A 93 -10.86 -15.57 60.72
CA GLN A 93 -9.47 -15.70 61.16
C GLN A 93 -9.34 -15.56 62.68
N ALA A 94 -10.06 -14.60 63.28
CA ALA A 94 -10.13 -14.46 64.73
C ALA A 94 -10.72 -15.71 65.40
N ALA A 95 -11.71 -16.35 64.76
CA ALA A 95 -12.24 -17.63 65.24
C ALA A 95 -11.15 -18.71 65.21
N ILE A 96 -10.41 -18.87 64.11
CA ILE A 96 -9.33 -19.87 64.00
C ILE A 96 -8.22 -19.62 65.05
N GLN A 97 -7.80 -18.38 65.23
CA GLN A 97 -6.73 -18.00 66.18
C GLN A 97 -7.08 -18.28 67.64
N SER A 98 -8.36 -18.14 68.02
CA SER A 98 -8.83 -18.44 69.38
C SER A 98 -8.65 -19.90 69.80
N LEU A 99 -8.33 -20.79 68.85
CA LEU A 99 -8.24 -22.25 69.05
C LEU A 99 -6.84 -22.82 68.88
N THR A 100 -5.93 -22.05 68.31
CA THR A 100 -4.51 -22.41 68.14
C THR A 100 -3.65 -22.11 69.37
N ALA A 101 -4.20 -21.48 70.40
CA ALA A 101 -3.48 -21.07 71.62
C ALA A 101 -3.27 -22.19 72.66
N GLY A 102 -3.59 -23.46 72.33
CA GLY A 102 -3.38 -24.62 73.21
C GLY A 102 -2.48 -25.68 72.58
N ASP A 103 -1.57 -26.24 73.39
CA ASP A 103 -0.52 -27.18 72.97
C ASP A 103 -1.06 -28.60 72.71
N GLY A 104 -0.73 -29.21 71.56
CA GLY A 104 -1.10 -30.58 71.18
C GLY A 104 -1.68 -30.75 69.76
N SER A 105 -1.01 -31.56 68.92
CA SER A 105 -1.37 -31.83 67.51
C SER A 105 -2.28 -33.07 67.34
N ARG A 106 -2.96 -33.13 66.19
CA ARG A 106 -3.85 -34.21 65.66
C ARG A 106 -5.36 -34.18 65.99
N LYS A 107 -5.88 -33.29 66.86
CA LYS A 107 -7.35 -33.13 67.09
C LYS A 107 -7.93 -31.74 66.76
N LYS A 108 -7.13 -30.84 66.19
CA LYS A 108 -7.43 -29.40 66.14
C LYS A 108 -8.65 -29.04 65.25
N TRP A 109 -8.78 -29.62 64.05
CA TRP A 109 -9.91 -29.34 63.14
C TRP A 109 -11.28 -29.58 63.78
N ARG A 110 -11.46 -30.74 64.42
CA ARG A 110 -12.69 -31.05 65.19
C ARG A 110 -12.91 -30.07 66.33
N SER A 111 -11.87 -29.67 67.07
CA SER A 111 -11.98 -28.65 68.12
C SER A 111 -12.38 -27.27 67.57
N PHE A 112 -11.93 -26.90 66.37
CA PHE A 112 -12.36 -25.67 65.71
C PHE A 112 -13.82 -25.69 65.30
N LEU A 113 -14.28 -26.80 64.73
CA LEU A 113 -15.68 -27.00 64.38
C LEU A 113 -16.57 -27.02 65.64
N GLN A 114 -16.08 -27.63 66.72
CA GLN A 114 -16.73 -27.65 68.04
C GLN A 114 -16.79 -26.25 68.66
N ALA A 115 -15.75 -25.45 68.51
CA ALA A 115 -15.67 -24.08 69.03
C ALA A 115 -16.47 -23.07 68.21
N LEU A 116 -16.56 -23.24 66.89
CA LEU A 116 -17.56 -22.58 66.05
C LEU A 116 -18.97 -22.89 66.58
N LYS A 117 -19.22 -24.13 67.01
CA LYS A 117 -20.48 -24.57 67.61
C LYS A 117 -20.75 -24.00 69.02
N THR A 118 -19.73 -23.76 69.86
CA THR A 118 -19.90 -23.15 71.21
C THR A 118 -19.84 -21.63 71.23
N LEU A 119 -18.99 -21.00 70.41
CA LEU A 119 -18.78 -19.55 70.37
C LEU A 119 -19.79 -18.85 69.45
N TRP A 120 -20.21 -19.49 68.35
CA TRP A 120 -21.15 -18.88 67.39
C TRP A 120 -22.51 -19.58 67.44
N LYS A 121 -23.53 -18.83 67.85
CA LYS A 121 -24.93 -19.28 67.78
C LYS A 121 -25.33 -19.56 66.33
N ARG A 122 -26.29 -20.48 66.13
CA ARG A 122 -26.84 -20.86 64.82
C ARG A 122 -27.23 -19.63 63.96
N ASP A 123 -27.74 -18.59 64.60
CA ASP A 123 -28.10 -17.31 63.96
C ASP A 123 -26.90 -16.54 63.41
N LYS A 124 -25.73 -16.59 64.07
CA LYS A 124 -24.52 -15.90 63.61
C LYS A 124 -23.93 -16.58 62.37
N ILE A 125 -23.89 -17.91 62.36
CA ILE A 125 -23.47 -18.71 61.20
C ILE A 125 -24.40 -18.46 60.01
N ALA A 126 -25.71 -18.44 60.25
CA ALA A 126 -26.70 -18.11 59.22
C ALA A 126 -26.53 -16.68 58.68
N LYS A 127 -26.25 -15.69 59.54
CA LYS A 127 -25.97 -14.31 59.14
C LYS A 127 -24.69 -14.17 58.30
N LEU A 128 -23.61 -14.84 58.66
CA LEU A 128 -22.35 -14.80 57.89
C LEU A 128 -22.52 -15.46 56.52
N ARG A 129 -23.21 -16.60 56.46
CA ARG A 129 -23.56 -17.25 55.19
C ARG A 129 -24.41 -16.33 54.31
N LYS A 130 -25.42 -15.66 54.89
CA LYS A 130 -26.25 -14.70 54.16
C LYS A 130 -25.42 -13.51 53.65
N ARG A 131 -24.53 -12.94 54.46
CA ARG A 131 -23.61 -11.86 54.04
C ARG A 131 -22.72 -12.28 52.87
N LEU A 132 -22.19 -13.51 52.88
CA LEU A 132 -21.40 -14.06 51.77
C LEU A 132 -22.24 -14.28 50.50
N GLU A 133 -23.50 -14.69 50.64
CA GLU A 133 -24.45 -14.84 49.53
C GLU A 133 -24.82 -13.50 48.89
N ASP A 134 -25.13 -12.51 49.72
CA ASP A 134 -25.49 -11.16 49.31
C ASP A 134 -24.27 -10.50 48.62
N ALA A 135 -23.07 -10.68 49.18
CA ALA A 135 -21.81 -10.23 48.58
C ALA A 135 -21.57 -10.88 47.21
N ARG A 136 -21.79 -12.20 47.06
CA ARG A 136 -21.65 -12.90 45.77
C ARG A 136 -22.66 -12.41 44.74
N SER A 137 -23.91 -12.24 45.13
CA SER A 137 -24.99 -11.81 44.24
C SER A 137 -24.75 -10.39 43.74
N ASN A 138 -24.40 -9.46 44.65
CA ASN A 138 -24.07 -8.08 44.30
C ASN A 138 -22.80 -8.01 43.43
N LEU A 139 -21.76 -8.77 43.77
CA LEU A 139 -20.54 -8.84 42.96
C LEU A 139 -20.84 -9.31 41.55
N SER A 140 -21.68 -10.35 41.40
CA SER A 140 -22.03 -10.90 40.09
C SER A 140 -22.68 -9.84 39.20
N VAL A 141 -23.62 -9.05 39.73
CA VAL A 141 -24.28 -7.98 38.96
C VAL A 141 -23.29 -6.89 38.53
N HIS A 142 -22.45 -6.41 39.44
CA HIS A 142 -21.48 -5.36 39.13
C HIS A 142 -20.39 -5.84 38.16
N VAL A 143 -19.91 -7.07 38.32
CA VAL A 143 -18.89 -7.66 37.45
C VAL A 143 -19.45 -7.93 36.05
N LEU A 144 -20.71 -8.41 35.92
CA LEU A 144 -21.35 -8.56 34.62
C LEU A 144 -21.53 -7.21 33.89
N SER A 145 -21.94 -6.17 34.62
CA SER A 145 -22.05 -4.82 34.06
C SER A 145 -20.67 -4.31 33.61
N TYR A 146 -19.64 -4.50 34.45
CA TYR A 146 -18.26 -4.12 34.12
C TYR A 146 -17.75 -4.82 32.87
N ILE A 147 -17.88 -6.15 32.82
CA ILE A 147 -17.44 -6.98 31.69
C ILE A 147 -18.20 -6.57 30.43
N SER A 148 -19.50 -6.33 30.50
CA SER A 148 -20.31 -5.94 29.34
C SER A 148 -19.84 -4.59 28.75
N VAL A 149 -19.56 -3.61 29.60
CA VAL A 149 -19.02 -2.31 29.14
C VAL A 149 -17.63 -2.47 28.53
N ARG A 150 -16.75 -3.25 29.17
CA ARG A 150 -15.38 -3.51 28.67
C ARG A 150 -15.36 -4.29 27.37
N GLN A 151 -16.19 -5.33 27.26
CA GLN A 151 -16.37 -6.08 26.04
C GLN A 151 -16.84 -5.15 24.90
N GLY A 152 -17.79 -4.26 25.17
CA GLY A 152 -18.22 -3.25 24.20
C GLY A 152 -17.08 -2.35 23.72
N GLN A 153 -16.21 -1.88 24.64
CA GLN A 153 -15.03 -1.07 24.29
C GLN A 153 -13.98 -1.84 23.48
N ALA A 154 -13.72 -3.10 23.86
CA ALA A 154 -12.78 -3.97 23.14
C ALA A 154 -13.31 -4.33 21.74
N LEU A 155 -14.60 -4.65 21.63
CA LEU A 155 -15.28 -4.88 20.35
C LEU A 155 -15.20 -3.64 19.46
N GLN A 156 -15.54 -2.46 19.98
CA GLN A 156 -15.43 -1.22 19.21
C GLN A 156 -13.99 -0.97 18.75
N SER A 157 -13.01 -1.19 19.63
CA SER A 157 -11.60 -0.96 19.30
C SER A 157 -11.11 -1.89 18.19
N LEU A 158 -11.55 -3.15 18.20
CA LEU A 158 -11.26 -4.12 17.14
C LEU A 158 -12.03 -3.83 15.85
N GLU A 159 -13.28 -3.36 15.94
CA GLU A 159 -14.06 -2.94 14.76
C GLU A 159 -13.45 -1.69 14.10
N ASP A 160 -12.95 -0.73 14.90
CA ASP A 160 -12.21 0.42 14.39
C ASP A 160 -10.90 -0.02 13.72
N ALA A 161 -10.14 -0.93 14.35
CA ALA A 161 -8.92 -1.48 13.78
C ALA A 161 -9.20 -2.25 12.48
N ARG A 162 -10.28 -3.05 12.45
CA ARG A 162 -10.76 -3.75 11.26
C ARG A 162 -11.07 -2.76 10.13
N THR A 163 -11.78 -1.69 10.44
CA THR A 163 -12.14 -0.67 9.44
C THR A 163 -10.90 0.00 8.85
N GLN A 164 -9.89 0.27 9.67
CA GLN A 164 -8.62 0.84 9.20
C GLN A 164 -7.78 -0.15 8.37
N TYR A 165 -7.90 -1.47 8.63
CA TYR A 165 -7.16 -2.52 7.93
C TYR A 165 -7.85 -3.00 6.65
N LEU A 166 -9.17 -2.81 6.52
CA LEU A 166 -9.96 -3.15 5.32
C LEU A 166 -9.37 -2.50 4.04
N GLU A 167 -8.72 -1.34 4.19
CA GLU A 167 -8.05 -0.63 3.09
C GLU A 167 -6.72 -1.28 2.65
N ILE A 168 -6.18 -2.22 3.42
CA ILE A 168 -4.83 -2.78 3.24
C ILE A 168 -4.85 -4.24 2.80
N ASP A 169 -5.53 -5.15 3.54
CA ASP A 169 -5.52 -6.59 3.24
C ASP A 169 -6.70 -7.39 3.82
N SER A 170 -7.11 -8.45 3.11
CA SER A 170 -8.31 -9.25 3.40
C SER A 170 -8.09 -10.47 4.30
N MET A 171 -6.90 -11.09 4.30
CA MET A 171 -6.65 -12.34 5.04
C MET A 171 -6.63 -12.14 6.56
N ARG A 172 -6.11 -11.02 7.05
CA ARG A 172 -6.13 -10.69 8.49
C ARG A 172 -7.50 -10.33 9.05
N LEU A 173 -8.45 -9.94 8.19
CA LEU A 173 -9.84 -9.76 8.61
C LEU A 173 -10.41 -11.06 9.20
N GLN A 174 -10.00 -12.22 8.69
CA GLN A 174 -10.49 -13.51 9.19
C GLN A 174 -10.02 -13.81 10.62
N ARG A 175 -8.76 -13.45 10.95
CA ARG A 175 -8.25 -13.58 12.33
C ARG A 175 -8.96 -12.61 13.28
N LEU A 176 -9.19 -11.38 12.82
CA LEU A 176 -9.99 -10.37 13.53
C LEU A 176 -11.44 -10.84 13.77
N GLU A 177 -12.07 -11.44 12.76
CA GLU A 177 -13.42 -12.00 12.87
C GLU A 177 -13.48 -13.13 13.88
N THR A 178 -12.49 -14.03 13.88
CA THR A 178 -12.39 -15.11 14.86
C THR A 178 -12.23 -14.56 16.28
N MET A 179 -11.43 -13.51 16.47
CA MET A 179 -11.27 -12.85 17.76
C MET A 179 -12.54 -12.10 18.21
N LEU A 180 -13.18 -11.36 17.30
CA LEU A 180 -14.47 -10.70 17.54
C LEU A 180 -15.53 -11.72 17.97
N GLU A 181 -15.58 -12.88 17.33
CA GLU A 181 -16.50 -13.96 17.68
C GLU A 181 -16.16 -14.59 19.04
N SER A 182 -14.87 -14.83 19.32
CA SER A 182 -14.42 -15.31 20.64
C SER A 182 -14.80 -14.34 21.77
N LEU A 183 -14.66 -13.03 21.53
CA LEU A 183 -15.07 -12.00 22.48
C LEU A 183 -16.57 -11.98 22.67
N ARG A 184 -17.37 -12.03 21.59
CA ARG A 184 -18.84 -12.09 21.66
C ARG A 184 -19.31 -13.30 22.48
N ASN A 185 -18.65 -14.45 22.33
CA ASN A 185 -19.00 -15.69 23.01
C ASN A 185 -18.62 -15.73 24.50
N LEU A 186 -17.60 -14.96 24.93
CA LEU A 186 -17.11 -14.95 26.32
C LEU A 186 -18.19 -14.54 27.36
N VAL A 187 -19.26 -13.84 26.96
CA VAL A 187 -20.27 -13.29 27.88
C VAL A 187 -21.58 -14.10 27.93
N GLN A 188 -21.82 -15.00 26.96
CA GLN A 188 -23.07 -15.79 26.89
C GLN A 188 -23.14 -16.94 27.92
N SER A 189 -22.06 -17.23 28.66
CA SER A 189 -21.97 -18.38 29.59
C SER A 189 -22.35 -18.08 31.07
N THR A 190 -23.07 -16.99 31.33
CA THR A 190 -23.09 -16.31 32.65
C THR A 190 -24.16 -16.78 33.66
N GLN A 191 -24.50 -18.07 33.69
CA GLN A 191 -25.41 -18.60 34.72
C GLN A 191 -24.74 -18.90 36.07
N ASP A 192 -23.40 -19.05 36.13
CA ASP A 192 -22.62 -19.15 37.37
C ASP A 192 -21.21 -18.55 37.18
N ILE A 193 -20.95 -17.36 37.74
CA ILE A 193 -19.64 -16.70 37.65
C ILE A 193 -18.69 -17.32 38.67
N THR A 194 -17.69 -18.04 38.17
CA THR A 194 -16.60 -18.60 38.98
C THR A 194 -15.34 -17.72 38.84
N GLY A 195 -14.39 -17.86 39.76
CA GLY A 195 -13.09 -17.18 39.65
C GLY A 195 -12.37 -17.52 38.34
N GLU A 196 -12.43 -18.78 37.89
CA GLU A 196 -11.82 -19.22 36.62
C GLU A 196 -12.47 -18.55 35.39
N HIS A 197 -13.79 -18.37 35.39
CA HIS A 197 -14.49 -17.66 34.31
C HIS A 197 -14.01 -16.22 34.21
N LEU A 198 -13.85 -15.53 35.34
CA LEU A 198 -13.35 -14.15 35.37
C LEU A 198 -11.90 -14.05 34.91
N THR A 199 -11.02 -15.00 35.27
CA THR A 199 -9.65 -15.02 34.78
C THR A 199 -9.56 -15.23 33.27
N ARG A 200 -10.40 -16.11 32.69
CA ARG A 200 -10.47 -16.31 31.23
C ARG A 200 -10.97 -15.07 30.50
N ILE A 201 -11.97 -14.40 31.04
CA ILE A 201 -12.50 -13.13 30.49
C ILE A 201 -11.43 -12.04 30.56
N ASP A 202 -10.73 -11.91 31.69
CA ASP A 202 -9.62 -10.95 31.84
C ASP A 202 -8.58 -11.18 30.73
N GLN A 203 -8.08 -12.42 30.62
CA GLN A 203 -7.09 -12.80 29.60
C GLN A 203 -7.56 -12.51 28.18
N GLY A 204 -8.82 -12.84 27.85
CA GLY A 204 -9.40 -12.59 26.53
C GLY A 204 -9.53 -11.10 26.21
N LEU A 205 -9.87 -10.27 27.20
CA LEU A 205 -9.90 -8.81 27.03
C LEU A 205 -8.49 -8.24 26.86
N ARG A 206 -7.51 -8.67 27.69
CA ARG A 206 -6.10 -8.24 27.56
C ARG A 206 -5.55 -8.53 26.17
N SER A 207 -5.75 -9.76 25.69
CA SER A 207 -5.24 -10.18 24.39
C SER A 207 -5.88 -9.40 23.25
N SER A 208 -7.16 -9.08 23.37
CA SER A 208 -7.91 -8.33 22.36
C SER A 208 -7.49 -6.87 22.28
N GLU A 209 -7.31 -6.21 23.43
CA GLU A 209 -6.80 -4.82 23.48
C GLU A 209 -5.38 -4.73 22.94
N HIS A 210 -4.50 -5.68 23.32
CA HIS A 210 -3.14 -5.74 22.81
C HIS A 210 -3.11 -5.97 21.29
N GLU A 211 -3.91 -6.89 20.77
CA GLU A 211 -4.00 -7.15 19.33
C GLU A 211 -4.52 -5.91 18.58
N ALA A 212 -5.58 -5.27 19.09
CA ALA A 212 -6.13 -4.04 18.50
C ALA A 212 -5.07 -2.93 18.43
N GLU A 213 -4.26 -2.77 19.49
CA GLU A 213 -3.17 -1.81 19.49
C GLU A 213 -2.08 -2.19 18.47
N SER A 214 -1.66 -3.47 18.46
CA SER A 214 -0.68 -3.99 17.50
C SER A 214 -1.10 -3.70 16.06
N LEU A 215 -2.35 -4.00 15.70
CA LEU A 215 -2.90 -3.77 14.37
C LEU A 215 -2.94 -2.30 13.99
N ARG A 216 -3.30 -1.41 14.92
CA ARG A 216 -3.27 0.05 14.69
C ARG A 216 -1.86 0.54 14.39
N LYS A 217 -0.85 0.02 15.10
CA LYS A 217 0.56 0.36 14.85
C LYS A 217 1.05 -0.16 13.50
N GLU A 218 0.76 -1.42 13.19
CA GLU A 218 1.09 -2.02 11.89
C GLU A 218 0.48 -1.21 10.74
N THR A 219 -0.81 -0.88 10.85
CA THR A 219 -1.53 -0.05 9.87
C THR A 219 -0.86 1.31 9.70
N THR A 220 -0.52 1.97 10.81
CA THR A 220 0.13 3.29 10.79
C THR A 220 1.48 3.24 10.06
N ILE A 221 2.28 2.19 10.31
CA ILE A 221 3.58 2.01 9.67
C ILE A 221 3.40 1.69 8.18
N LEU A 222 2.51 0.76 7.83
CA LEU A 222 2.23 0.43 6.43
C LEU A 222 1.73 1.66 5.65
N LYS A 223 0.79 2.42 6.21
CA LYS A 223 0.30 3.68 5.61
C LYS A 223 1.42 4.72 5.44
N SER A 224 2.40 4.77 6.35
CA SER A 224 3.55 5.68 6.21
C SER A 224 4.51 5.32 5.07
N LEU A 225 4.52 4.05 4.62
CA LEU A 225 5.33 3.62 3.47
C LEU A 225 4.68 4.00 2.14
N VAL A 226 3.35 4.06 2.10
CA VAL A 226 2.57 4.46 0.92
C VAL A 226 2.90 5.90 0.52
N PHE A 227 3.05 6.13 -0.79
CA PHE A 227 3.21 7.46 -1.38
C PHE A 227 2.22 7.66 -2.52
N GLU A 228 2.06 8.91 -2.95
CA GLU A 228 1.10 9.26 -3.98
C GLU A 228 1.37 8.49 -5.29
N ARG A 229 0.32 7.92 -5.88
CA ARG A 229 0.39 7.19 -7.17
C ARG A 229 1.31 5.96 -7.18
N MET A 230 1.60 5.37 -6.01
CA MET A 230 2.40 4.14 -5.87
C MET A 230 2.03 3.01 -6.86
N ALA A 231 0.72 2.76 -7.06
CA ALA A 231 0.23 1.74 -7.99
C ALA A 231 0.07 2.24 -9.45
N ALA A 232 0.20 3.54 -9.72
CA ALA A 232 -0.19 4.12 -11.00
C ALA A 232 0.66 3.63 -12.17
N ARG A 233 1.99 3.50 -11.98
CA ARG A 233 2.87 2.97 -13.03
C ARG A 233 2.48 1.54 -13.38
N TYR A 234 2.30 0.70 -12.37
CA TYR A 234 1.91 -0.70 -12.55
C TYR A 234 0.63 -0.84 -13.39
N SER A 235 -0.41 -0.06 -13.03
CA SER A 235 -1.68 -0.06 -13.75
C SER A 235 -1.56 0.47 -15.18
N ALA A 236 -0.65 1.41 -15.44
CA ALA A 236 -0.44 2.00 -16.77
C ALA A 236 0.33 1.09 -17.73
N ILE A 237 1.03 0.05 -17.24
CA ILE A 237 1.71 -0.91 -18.11
C ILE A 237 0.65 -1.77 -18.80
N ALA A 238 0.69 -1.79 -20.13
CA ALA A 238 -0.21 -2.61 -20.95
C ALA A 238 -0.14 -4.09 -20.58
N GLU A 239 -1.28 -4.76 -20.60
CA GLU A 239 -1.35 -6.21 -20.45
C GLU A 239 -0.64 -6.90 -21.61
N ALA A 240 0.02 -8.03 -21.31
CA ALA A 240 0.58 -8.87 -22.35
C ALA A 240 -0.53 -9.35 -23.29
N HIS A 241 -0.27 -9.31 -24.60
CA HIS A 241 -1.21 -9.87 -25.57
C HIS A 241 -1.42 -11.35 -25.24
N LYS A 242 -2.66 -11.82 -25.35
CA LYS A 242 -3.02 -13.22 -25.11
C LYS A 242 -2.07 -14.16 -25.84
N ASP A 243 -1.67 -15.24 -25.15
CA ASP A 243 -0.81 -16.30 -25.67
C ASP A 243 0.65 -15.90 -26.00
N THR A 244 1.08 -14.67 -25.68
CA THR A 244 2.50 -14.26 -25.76
C THR A 244 3.28 -14.59 -24.48
N PHE A 245 4.62 -14.54 -24.54
CA PHE A 245 5.57 -14.79 -23.44
C PHE A 245 5.57 -16.18 -22.77
N LYS A 246 4.59 -17.05 -23.06
CA LYS A 246 4.50 -18.42 -22.51
C LYS A 246 5.77 -19.25 -22.70
N TRP A 247 6.55 -18.95 -23.74
CA TRP A 247 7.83 -19.62 -24.04
C TRP A 247 8.86 -19.52 -22.89
N ILE A 248 8.75 -18.54 -22.00
CA ILE A 248 9.76 -18.32 -20.94
C ILE A 248 9.84 -19.46 -19.93
N PHE A 249 8.73 -20.19 -19.73
CA PHE A 249 8.64 -21.29 -18.78
C PHE A 249 8.90 -22.67 -19.40
N GLU A 250 8.92 -22.76 -20.72
CA GLU A 250 9.00 -24.02 -21.47
C GLU A 250 10.11 -24.00 -22.54
N PRO A 251 11.37 -23.68 -22.18
CA PRO A 251 12.46 -23.61 -23.15
C PRO A 251 12.72 -24.95 -23.85
N SER A 252 12.41 -26.08 -23.20
CA SER A 252 12.57 -27.43 -23.73
C SER A 252 11.65 -27.75 -24.93
N ARG A 253 10.58 -26.96 -25.16
CA ARG A 253 9.72 -27.10 -26.35
C ARG A 253 10.37 -26.58 -27.63
N TRP A 254 11.44 -25.80 -27.51
CA TRP A 254 12.09 -25.16 -28.64
C TRP A 254 13.30 -25.95 -29.13
N PRO A 255 13.54 -26.03 -30.46
CA PRO A 255 14.75 -26.63 -31.00
C PRO A 255 16.01 -25.94 -30.46
N SER A 256 17.13 -26.67 -30.35
CA SER A 256 18.41 -26.11 -29.86
C SER A 256 18.96 -24.95 -30.71
N SER A 257 18.49 -24.79 -31.94
CA SER A 257 18.83 -23.66 -32.81
C SER A 257 18.06 -22.38 -32.48
N ASP A 258 16.97 -22.48 -31.72
CA ASP A 258 16.14 -21.35 -31.31
C ASP A 258 16.70 -20.75 -30.00
N PRO A 259 16.90 -19.43 -29.92
CA PRO A 259 17.46 -18.79 -28.71
C PRO A 259 16.61 -19.04 -27.46
N ARG A 260 15.31 -19.34 -27.60
CA ARG A 260 14.43 -19.65 -26.47
C ARG A 260 14.82 -20.93 -25.74
N SER A 261 15.44 -21.89 -26.42
CA SER A 261 15.92 -23.13 -25.79
C SER A 261 17.05 -22.89 -24.78
N GLY A 262 17.75 -21.76 -24.91
CA GLY A 262 18.85 -21.36 -24.03
C GLY A 262 18.42 -20.64 -22.75
N ILE A 263 17.14 -20.25 -22.62
CA ILE A 263 16.66 -19.48 -21.47
C ILE A 263 16.66 -20.36 -20.21
N ARG A 264 17.09 -19.78 -19.09
CA ARG A 264 17.17 -20.46 -17.79
C ARG A 264 16.36 -19.75 -16.70
N PHE A 265 15.45 -18.85 -17.06
CA PHE A 265 14.57 -18.16 -16.12
C PHE A 265 13.77 -19.12 -15.22
N HIS A 266 13.21 -20.18 -15.80
CA HIS A 266 12.46 -21.18 -15.04
C HIS A 266 13.33 -21.96 -14.03
N GLU A 267 14.59 -22.24 -14.37
CA GLU A 267 15.56 -22.85 -13.45
C GLU A 267 15.96 -21.86 -12.36
N TRP A 268 16.16 -20.59 -12.74
CA TRP A 268 16.43 -19.53 -11.78
C TRP A 268 15.30 -19.38 -10.78
N LEU A 269 14.03 -19.38 -11.20
CA LEU A 269 12.88 -19.29 -10.28
C LEU A 269 12.86 -20.44 -9.26
N THR A 270 13.14 -21.67 -9.72
CA THR A 270 12.95 -22.89 -8.92
C THR A 270 14.17 -23.25 -8.06
N HIS A 271 15.38 -23.05 -8.57
CA HIS A 271 16.63 -23.53 -7.94
C HIS A 271 17.75 -22.49 -7.88
N GLY A 272 17.66 -21.39 -8.64
CA GLY A 272 18.73 -20.39 -8.70
C GLY A 272 18.84 -19.53 -7.43
N GLU A 273 19.58 -18.44 -7.52
CA GLU A 273 19.72 -17.41 -6.49
C GLU A 273 20.14 -16.08 -7.12
N GLY A 274 20.16 -15.01 -6.33
CA GLY A 274 20.68 -13.72 -6.76
C GLY A 274 19.82 -13.03 -7.84
N ILE A 275 20.49 -12.43 -8.82
CA ILE A 275 19.89 -11.52 -9.81
C ILE A 275 19.63 -12.24 -11.12
N TYR A 276 18.45 -12.07 -11.70
CA TYR A 276 18.16 -12.38 -13.10
C TYR A 276 17.89 -11.08 -13.88
N TRP A 277 18.58 -10.89 -15.01
CA TRP A 277 18.51 -9.66 -15.79
C TRP A 277 17.76 -9.84 -17.12
N VAL A 278 16.65 -9.14 -17.24
CA VAL A 278 15.86 -9.00 -18.46
C VAL A 278 16.32 -7.76 -19.21
N SER A 279 17.18 -7.95 -20.20
CA SER A 279 17.69 -6.87 -21.04
C SER A 279 16.90 -6.79 -22.35
N GLY A 280 16.85 -5.60 -22.95
CA GLY A 280 16.16 -5.45 -24.22
C GLY A 280 16.23 -4.06 -24.82
N LYS A 281 16.13 -4.00 -26.16
CA LYS A 281 16.04 -2.74 -26.90
C LYS A 281 14.90 -1.84 -26.36
N PRO A 282 14.99 -0.51 -26.53
CA PRO A 282 13.87 0.38 -26.27
C PRO A 282 12.63 -0.07 -27.07
N GLY A 283 11.46 -0.09 -26.42
CA GLY A 283 10.21 -0.52 -27.05
C GLY A 283 10.09 -2.03 -27.34
N SER A 284 10.98 -2.89 -26.82
CA SER A 284 10.91 -4.35 -27.04
C SER A 284 9.86 -5.10 -26.21
N GLY A 285 9.14 -4.40 -25.31
CA GLY A 285 8.12 -5.00 -24.44
C GLY A 285 8.62 -5.46 -23.06
N LYS A 286 9.74 -4.93 -22.55
CA LYS A 286 10.30 -5.32 -21.24
C LYS A 286 9.32 -5.13 -20.08
N SER A 287 8.73 -3.94 -19.94
CA SER A 287 7.76 -3.66 -18.87
C SER A 287 6.54 -4.55 -18.95
N THR A 288 6.05 -4.83 -20.17
CA THR A 288 4.96 -5.79 -20.41
C THR A 288 5.34 -7.20 -19.99
N LEU A 289 6.56 -7.65 -20.29
CA LEU A 289 7.06 -8.95 -19.80
C LEU A 289 7.20 -8.95 -18.28
N MET A 290 7.77 -7.91 -17.66
CA MET A 290 7.95 -7.85 -16.21
C MET A 290 6.62 -7.87 -15.47
N LYS A 291 5.61 -7.14 -15.96
CA LYS A 291 4.24 -7.20 -15.44
C LYS A 291 3.64 -8.60 -15.60
N TYR A 292 3.77 -9.20 -16.80
CA TYR A 292 3.33 -10.57 -17.04
C TYR A 292 3.95 -11.55 -16.05
N LEU A 293 5.28 -11.48 -15.83
CA LEU A 293 5.98 -12.38 -14.92
C LEU A 293 5.56 -12.19 -13.46
N TYR A 294 5.32 -10.95 -13.06
CA TYR A 294 4.87 -10.61 -11.70
C TYR A 294 3.48 -11.16 -11.38
N ASP A 295 2.53 -11.05 -12.32
CA ASP A 295 1.15 -11.54 -12.15
C ASP A 295 0.95 -13.02 -12.52
N CYS A 296 1.94 -13.65 -13.16
CA CYS A 296 1.76 -14.99 -13.68
C CYS A 296 1.66 -16.05 -12.57
N SER A 297 0.56 -16.80 -12.57
CA SER A 297 0.39 -17.95 -11.67
C SER A 297 1.49 -19.02 -11.80
N GLU A 298 2.08 -19.20 -12.99
CA GLU A 298 3.18 -20.14 -13.18
C GLU A 298 4.49 -19.66 -12.55
N THR A 299 4.74 -18.35 -12.52
CA THR A 299 5.83 -17.77 -11.73
C THR A 299 5.63 -18.11 -10.26
N LEU A 300 4.43 -17.86 -9.72
CA LEU A 300 4.12 -18.13 -8.32
C LEU A 300 4.29 -19.61 -7.98
N GLN A 301 3.76 -20.53 -8.79
CA GLN A 301 3.93 -21.98 -8.59
C GLN A 301 5.40 -22.40 -8.54
N ARG A 302 6.25 -21.83 -9.40
CA ARG A 302 7.69 -22.12 -9.42
C ARG A 302 8.41 -21.54 -8.20
N LEU A 303 7.99 -20.37 -7.72
CA LEU A 303 8.50 -19.77 -6.49
C LEU A 303 8.03 -20.51 -5.24
N GLU A 304 6.80 -21.03 -5.24
CA GLU A 304 6.28 -21.90 -4.17
C GLU A 304 7.07 -23.21 -4.10
N ALA A 305 7.40 -23.80 -5.25
CA ALA A 305 8.29 -24.96 -5.32
C ALA A 305 9.70 -24.62 -4.80
N TRP A 306 10.22 -23.42 -5.10
CA TRP A 306 11.46 -22.95 -4.49
C TRP A 306 11.31 -22.76 -2.97
N ALA A 307 10.19 -22.21 -2.49
CA ALA A 307 9.95 -22.00 -1.07
C ALA A 307 9.94 -23.31 -0.27
N ASP A 308 9.47 -24.41 -0.86
CA ASP A 308 9.50 -25.76 -0.27
C ASP A 308 8.91 -25.78 1.17
N GLY A 309 7.70 -25.24 1.32
CA GLY A 309 7.03 -25.11 2.61
C GLY A 309 7.46 -23.91 3.47
N SER A 310 8.50 -23.18 3.07
CA SER A 310 8.85 -21.88 3.66
C SER A 310 7.79 -20.82 3.32
N ARG A 311 7.73 -19.74 4.11
CA ARG A 311 6.91 -18.57 3.77
C ARG A 311 7.46 -17.91 2.51
N LEU A 312 6.58 -17.40 1.66
CA LEU A 312 6.96 -16.73 0.40
C LEU A 312 6.27 -15.36 0.31
N VAL A 313 7.02 -14.36 -0.15
CA VAL A 313 6.46 -13.07 -0.58
C VAL A 313 7.08 -12.62 -1.90
N THR A 314 6.24 -12.06 -2.76
CA THR A 314 6.63 -11.38 -3.98
C THR A 314 6.43 -9.87 -3.79
N ALA A 315 7.41 -9.08 -4.20
CA ALA A 315 7.34 -7.61 -4.17
C ALA A 315 7.70 -7.03 -5.53
N GLY A 316 7.12 -5.89 -5.89
CA GLY A 316 7.29 -5.31 -7.22
C GLY A 316 7.51 -3.80 -7.19
N PHE A 317 8.48 -3.31 -7.96
CA PHE A 317 8.64 -1.89 -8.24
C PHE A 317 8.86 -1.67 -9.74
N PHE A 318 8.15 -0.70 -10.29
CA PHE A 318 8.20 -0.38 -11.71
C PHE A 318 8.55 1.10 -11.84
N PHE A 319 9.76 1.37 -12.30
CA PHE A 319 10.19 2.74 -12.50
C PHE A 319 9.33 3.43 -13.57
N TRP A 320 9.16 4.74 -13.42
CA TRP A 320 8.47 5.56 -14.41
C TRP A 320 9.15 6.93 -14.52
N ILE A 321 9.84 7.16 -15.63
CA ILE A 321 10.52 8.44 -15.85
C ILE A 321 9.56 9.64 -15.83
N SER A 322 8.36 9.48 -16.41
CA SER A 322 7.28 10.48 -16.41
C SER A 322 6.45 10.48 -15.11
N GLY A 323 6.81 9.64 -14.14
CA GLY A 323 6.14 9.54 -12.85
C GLY A 323 6.55 10.63 -11.86
N SER A 324 6.03 10.53 -10.64
CA SER A 324 6.47 11.38 -9.51
C SER A 324 7.92 11.08 -9.12
N ASP A 325 8.55 11.97 -8.34
CA ASP A 325 9.92 11.79 -7.84
C ASP A 325 10.09 10.48 -7.06
N MET A 326 9.03 10.02 -6.40
CA MET A 326 8.98 8.72 -5.75
C MET A 326 9.02 7.55 -6.74
N GLN A 327 8.39 7.66 -7.91
CA GLN A 327 8.34 6.59 -8.92
C GLN A 327 9.63 6.43 -9.73
N LYS A 328 10.57 7.37 -9.60
CA LYS A 328 11.87 7.34 -10.25
C LYS A 328 13.07 7.35 -9.30
N SER A 329 12.86 7.24 -7.99
CA SER A 329 13.92 7.30 -6.99
C SER A 329 14.14 5.96 -6.25
N GLN A 330 15.34 5.83 -5.68
CA GLN A 330 15.72 4.72 -4.81
C GLN A 330 14.83 4.68 -3.55
N LEU A 331 14.42 5.84 -3.04
CA LEU A 331 13.54 5.97 -1.88
C LEU A 331 12.18 5.31 -2.14
N GLY A 332 11.58 5.54 -3.32
CA GLY A 332 10.31 4.90 -3.68
C GLY A 332 10.43 3.41 -3.90
N LEU A 333 11.52 2.96 -4.55
CA LEU A 333 11.81 1.52 -4.69
C LEU A 333 11.85 0.82 -3.33
N LEU A 334 12.64 1.33 -2.39
CA LEU A 334 12.78 0.70 -1.08
C LEU A 334 11.48 0.77 -0.26
N ARG A 335 10.75 1.89 -0.31
CA ARG A 335 9.46 2.02 0.40
C ARG A 335 8.42 1.05 -0.13
N GLN A 336 8.30 0.88 -1.44
CA GLN A 336 7.31 -0.01 -2.04
C GLN A 336 7.64 -1.48 -1.82
N VAL A 337 8.89 -1.87 -2.05
CA VAL A 337 9.32 -3.24 -1.78
C VAL A 337 9.14 -3.58 -0.30
N LEU A 338 9.48 -2.66 0.61
CA LEU A 338 9.28 -2.88 2.04
C LEU A 338 7.79 -2.94 2.42
N PHE A 339 6.94 -2.11 1.79
CA PHE A 339 5.49 -2.16 1.97
C PHE A 339 4.93 -3.53 1.59
N ASP A 340 5.27 -4.05 0.41
CA ASP A 340 4.81 -5.36 -0.07
C ASP A 340 5.26 -6.48 0.88
N ILE A 341 6.53 -6.47 1.31
CA ILE A 341 7.08 -7.45 2.26
C ILE A 341 6.33 -7.38 3.60
N LEU A 342 6.20 -6.20 4.20
CA LEU A 342 5.61 -6.04 5.53
C LEU A 342 4.09 -6.24 5.53
N LYS A 343 3.42 -5.98 4.41
CA LYS A 343 2.00 -6.28 4.23
C LYS A 343 1.77 -7.80 4.31
N THR A 344 2.63 -8.60 3.66
CA THR A 344 2.53 -10.07 3.69
C THR A 344 3.10 -10.68 4.98
N PHE A 345 4.20 -10.11 5.52
CA PHE A 345 4.87 -10.56 6.74
C PHE A 345 4.81 -9.51 7.87
N PRO A 346 3.62 -9.25 8.41
CA PRO A 346 3.43 -8.17 9.37
C PRO A 346 4.03 -8.45 10.75
N ASP A 347 4.25 -9.72 11.10
CA ASP A 347 5.02 -10.12 12.29
C ASP A 347 6.47 -9.60 12.24
N TRP A 348 6.96 -9.17 11.08
CA TRP A 348 8.27 -8.54 10.94
C TRP A 348 8.26 -7.04 11.25
N ILE A 349 7.10 -6.37 11.22
CA ILE A 349 6.99 -4.92 11.45
C ILE A 349 7.61 -4.50 12.79
N PRO A 350 7.33 -5.15 13.94
CA PRO A 350 7.91 -4.76 15.23
C PRO A 350 9.43 -4.92 15.29
N ILE A 351 10.00 -5.78 14.44
CA ILE A 351 11.43 -6.11 14.42
C ILE A 351 12.17 -5.19 13.45
N ILE A 352 11.65 -5.05 12.23
CA ILE A 352 12.25 -4.25 11.17
C ILE A 352 12.08 -2.76 11.46
N CYS A 353 10.91 -2.34 11.92
CA CYS A 353 10.55 -0.94 12.16
C CYS A 353 10.57 -0.60 13.66
N LEU A 354 11.51 -1.15 14.44
CA LEU A 354 11.57 -1.07 15.90
C LEU A 354 11.34 0.35 16.45
N GLU A 355 12.01 1.35 15.89
CA GLU A 355 11.95 2.74 16.33
C GLU A 355 10.56 3.35 16.07
N ARG A 356 9.99 3.09 14.90
CA ARG A 356 8.61 3.51 14.56
C ARG A 356 7.57 2.74 15.37
N TRP A 357 7.80 1.45 15.63
CA TRP A 357 6.94 0.61 16.45
C TRP A 357 6.81 1.17 17.87
N ALA A 358 7.92 1.57 18.48
CA ALA A 358 7.94 2.17 19.81
C ALA A 358 7.25 3.55 19.85
N ARG A 359 7.45 4.38 18.81
CA ARG A 359 6.94 5.77 18.74
C ARG A 359 5.52 5.93 18.22
N SER A 360 4.97 4.90 17.55
CA SER A 360 3.64 4.89 16.93
C SER A 360 2.48 5.28 17.86
N ARG A 361 2.64 5.14 19.19
CA ARG A 361 1.64 5.58 20.20
C ARG A 361 1.36 7.08 20.20
N HIS A 362 2.27 7.91 19.67
CA HIS A 362 2.21 9.37 19.76
C HIS A 362 1.89 10.08 18.44
N GLY A 363 1.45 9.35 17.41
CA GLY A 363 1.00 9.95 16.14
C GLY A 363 2.10 10.61 15.31
N PHE A 364 3.38 10.34 15.60
CA PHE A 364 4.49 10.95 14.85
C PHE A 364 4.74 10.19 13.54
N GLN A 365 4.44 10.82 12.40
CA GLN A 365 4.76 10.32 11.06
C GLN A 365 5.85 11.17 10.41
N ALA A 366 7.10 11.02 10.87
CA ALA A 366 8.23 11.54 10.09
C ALA A 366 8.35 10.78 8.76
N GLU A 367 8.81 11.49 7.72
CA GLU A 367 9.13 10.88 6.44
C GLU A 367 10.20 9.79 6.59
N TRP A 368 10.14 8.78 5.71
CA TRP A 368 11.14 7.74 5.66
C TRP A 368 12.43 8.27 5.06
N THR A 369 13.55 8.04 5.75
CA THR A 369 14.88 8.42 5.23
C THR A 369 15.56 7.22 4.58
N MET A 370 16.50 7.49 3.67
CA MET A 370 17.33 6.44 3.07
C MET A 370 18.09 5.61 4.11
N LEU A 371 18.58 6.24 5.19
CA LEU A 371 19.28 5.54 6.28
C LEU A 371 18.36 4.53 6.97
N GLU A 372 17.13 4.96 7.28
CA GLU A 372 16.14 4.11 7.94
C GLU A 372 15.72 2.93 7.08
N LEU A 373 15.49 3.15 5.77
CA LEU A 373 15.12 2.08 4.84
C LEU A 373 16.27 1.09 4.65
N ASN A 374 17.51 1.57 4.50
CA ASN A 374 18.68 0.68 4.38
C ASN A 374 18.85 -0.18 5.65
N GLU A 375 18.63 0.38 6.84
CA GLU A 375 18.64 -0.38 8.09
C GLU A 375 17.50 -1.40 8.16
N ALA A 376 16.30 -1.06 7.68
CA ALA A 376 15.18 -1.99 7.56
C ALA A 376 15.53 -3.19 6.66
N PHE A 377 16.13 -2.95 5.48
CA PHE A 377 16.58 -4.02 4.58
C PHE A 377 17.74 -4.82 5.17
N ARG A 378 18.66 -4.19 5.92
CA ARG A 378 19.71 -4.92 6.64
C ARG A 378 19.13 -5.90 7.65
N ARG A 379 18.07 -5.52 8.37
CA ARG A 379 17.37 -6.39 9.34
C ARG A 379 16.69 -7.60 8.66
N LEU A 380 16.30 -7.52 7.38
CA LEU A 380 15.76 -8.67 6.63
C LEU A 380 16.73 -9.86 6.60
N SER A 381 18.04 -9.61 6.51
CA SER A 381 19.06 -10.68 6.48
C SER A 381 19.04 -11.62 7.68
N HIS A 382 18.54 -11.16 8.83
CA HIS A 382 18.40 -12.00 10.02
C HIS A 382 17.04 -12.69 10.11
N LEU A 383 16.06 -12.28 9.30
CA LEU A 383 14.68 -12.78 9.35
C LEU A 383 14.43 -13.88 8.32
N THR A 384 15.07 -13.79 7.15
CA THR A 384 14.89 -14.76 6.06
C THR A 384 15.42 -16.15 6.38
N ILE A 385 16.39 -16.25 7.29
CA ILE A 385 17.10 -17.49 7.66
C ILE A 385 16.66 -18.08 9.02
N ARG A 386 15.55 -17.63 9.62
CA ARG A 386 15.14 -18.15 10.93
C ARG A 386 14.69 -19.60 10.84
N ASP A 387 15.35 -20.48 11.58
CA ASP A 387 15.13 -21.95 11.56
C ASP A 387 13.67 -22.35 11.84
N GLU A 388 13.00 -21.66 12.75
CA GLU A 388 11.61 -21.98 13.13
C GLU A 388 10.58 -21.55 12.06
N ASN A 389 10.95 -20.66 11.13
CA ASN A 389 10.04 -20.09 10.15
C ASN A 389 10.80 -19.46 8.96
N PRO A 390 11.44 -20.26 8.10
CA PRO A 390 12.21 -19.76 6.97
C PRO A 390 11.29 -19.00 6.01
N SER A 391 11.81 -17.91 5.44
CA SER A 391 11.07 -17.05 4.53
C SER A 391 11.89 -16.75 3.28
N LYS A 392 11.25 -16.81 2.13
CA LYS A 392 11.83 -16.53 0.83
C LYS A 392 11.17 -15.32 0.17
N LEU A 393 11.97 -14.48 -0.46
CA LEU A 393 11.51 -13.23 -1.09
C LEU A 393 11.89 -13.25 -2.58
N CYS A 394 10.95 -12.91 -3.44
CA CYS A 394 11.24 -12.65 -4.86
C CYS A 394 10.82 -11.23 -5.23
N ILE A 395 11.77 -10.42 -5.67
CA ILE A 395 11.57 -8.99 -5.94
C ILE A 395 11.69 -8.75 -7.44
N PHE A 396 10.69 -8.11 -8.03
CA PHE A 396 10.69 -7.69 -9.43
C PHE A 396 10.93 -6.19 -9.52
N VAL A 397 11.93 -5.76 -10.29
CA VAL A 397 12.26 -4.35 -10.49
C VAL A 397 12.34 -4.05 -11.99
N ASP A 398 11.36 -3.33 -12.52
CA ASP A 398 11.32 -2.97 -13.94
C ASP A 398 11.90 -1.58 -14.19
N GLY A 399 12.77 -1.46 -15.19
CA GLY A 399 13.21 -0.17 -15.73
C GLY A 399 14.32 0.51 -14.93
N LEU A 400 15.40 -0.19 -14.56
CA LEU A 400 16.52 0.44 -13.85
C LEU A 400 17.15 1.61 -14.62
N ASP A 401 17.06 1.61 -15.96
CA ASP A 401 17.49 2.74 -16.80
C ASP A 401 16.57 3.97 -16.70
N GLU A 402 15.45 3.89 -15.99
CA GLU A 402 14.56 5.00 -15.67
C GLU A 402 14.76 5.56 -14.25
N TYR A 403 15.75 5.07 -13.51
CA TYR A 403 16.16 5.67 -12.23
C TYR A 403 16.73 7.08 -12.46
N ASP A 404 16.21 8.04 -11.72
CA ASP A 404 16.70 9.42 -11.73
C ASP A 404 17.76 9.63 -10.64
N GLY A 405 19.00 9.29 -10.99
CA GLY A 405 20.17 9.36 -10.15
C GLY A 405 21.36 8.65 -10.81
N ASP A 406 22.45 8.42 -10.07
CA ASP A 406 23.60 7.69 -10.59
C ASP A 406 23.25 6.19 -10.78
N PRO A 407 23.33 5.63 -12.01
CA PRO A 407 23.13 4.20 -12.24
C PRO A 407 23.98 3.29 -11.33
N LEU A 408 25.17 3.73 -10.92
CA LEU A 408 26.03 2.98 -10.00
C LEU A 408 25.38 2.78 -8.64
N ASP A 409 24.63 3.74 -8.14
CA ASP A 409 24.04 3.69 -6.80
C ASP A 409 22.83 2.77 -6.75
N ILE A 410 21.97 2.80 -7.78
CA ILE A 410 20.88 1.82 -7.87
C ILE A 410 21.42 0.40 -8.08
N MET A 411 22.48 0.22 -8.88
CA MET A 411 23.11 -1.10 -9.04
C MET A 411 23.65 -1.65 -7.71
N LYS A 412 24.36 -0.83 -6.92
CA LYS A 412 24.82 -1.22 -5.57
C LYS A 412 23.65 -1.63 -4.68
N THR A 413 22.54 -0.90 -4.76
CA THR A 413 21.32 -1.20 -3.97
C THR A 413 20.75 -2.56 -4.33
N ILE A 414 20.56 -2.83 -5.62
CA ILE A 414 20.05 -4.11 -6.11
C ILE A 414 20.99 -5.26 -5.73
N GLN A 415 22.31 -5.07 -5.86
CA GLN A 415 23.30 -6.07 -5.44
C GLN A 415 23.26 -6.33 -3.93
N ASN A 416 23.09 -5.29 -3.10
CA ASN A 416 22.99 -5.46 -1.65
C ASN A 416 21.73 -6.23 -1.26
N ILE A 417 20.60 -5.97 -1.92
CA ILE A 417 19.35 -6.73 -1.71
C ILE A 417 19.53 -8.19 -2.15
N ALA A 418 20.12 -8.42 -3.31
CA ALA A 418 20.31 -9.77 -3.84
C ALA A 418 21.35 -10.62 -3.09
N ARG A 419 22.19 -10.00 -2.24
CA ARG A 419 23.11 -10.70 -1.33
C ARG A 419 22.43 -11.22 -0.06
N ILE A 420 21.19 -10.81 0.21
CA ILE A 420 20.44 -11.31 1.34
C ILE A 420 20.05 -12.77 1.06
N ASP A 421 20.34 -13.67 2.01
CA ASP A 421 19.97 -15.07 1.90
C ASP A 421 18.46 -15.24 1.71
N ASN A 422 18.08 -16.20 0.87
CA ASN A 422 16.70 -16.48 0.45
C ASN A 422 16.01 -15.30 -0.27
N VAL A 423 16.78 -14.40 -0.91
CA VAL A 423 16.26 -13.34 -1.78
C VAL A 423 16.64 -13.58 -3.24
N LYS A 424 15.64 -13.47 -4.11
CA LYS A 424 15.78 -13.42 -5.57
C LYS A 424 15.40 -12.04 -6.07
N VAL A 425 16.13 -11.52 -7.05
CA VAL A 425 15.79 -10.25 -7.71
C VAL A 425 15.74 -10.42 -9.22
N CYS A 426 14.59 -10.21 -9.84
CA CYS A 426 14.46 -10.10 -11.28
C CYS A 426 14.44 -8.62 -11.65
N ILE A 427 15.41 -8.17 -12.44
CA ILE A 427 15.53 -6.78 -12.86
C ILE A 427 15.37 -6.64 -14.37
N SER A 428 14.89 -5.50 -14.84
CA SER A 428 14.90 -5.15 -16.26
C SER A 428 15.62 -3.82 -16.52
N SER A 429 16.30 -3.72 -17.66
CA SER A 429 16.82 -2.45 -18.17
C SER A 429 17.16 -2.49 -19.66
N ARG A 430 17.53 -1.33 -20.23
CA ARG A 430 18.23 -1.26 -21.51
C ARG A 430 19.64 -1.86 -21.41
N PRO A 431 20.23 -2.35 -22.53
CA PRO A 431 21.59 -2.89 -22.56
C PRO A 431 22.65 -1.77 -22.53
N TRP A 432 22.59 -0.88 -21.53
CA TRP A 432 23.66 0.09 -21.31
C TRP A 432 24.89 -0.62 -20.77
N ASN A 433 26.07 -0.15 -21.14
CA ASN A 433 27.34 -0.79 -20.79
C ASN A 433 27.47 -1.02 -19.28
N CYS A 434 27.07 -0.05 -18.45
CA CYS A 434 27.11 -0.20 -16.99
C CYS A 434 26.29 -1.39 -16.47
N PHE A 435 25.09 -1.64 -17.02
CA PHE A 435 24.27 -2.79 -16.65
C PHE A 435 24.80 -4.10 -17.23
N GLU A 436 25.31 -4.07 -18.47
CA GLU A 436 25.92 -5.24 -19.10
C GLU A 436 27.19 -5.69 -18.36
N ASP A 437 28.04 -4.75 -17.98
CA ASP A 437 29.27 -5.02 -17.24
C ASP A 437 28.99 -5.66 -15.88
N VAL A 438 27.89 -5.28 -15.22
CA VAL A 438 27.55 -5.72 -13.86
C VAL A 438 26.65 -6.96 -13.83
N PHE A 439 25.58 -7.00 -14.64
CA PHE A 439 24.56 -8.04 -14.61
C PHE A 439 24.63 -8.99 -15.81
N GLY A 440 25.35 -8.62 -16.87
CA GLY A 440 25.45 -9.37 -18.12
C GLY A 440 26.51 -10.48 -18.12
N GLN A 441 27.29 -10.65 -17.05
CA GLN A 441 28.44 -11.56 -17.06
C GLN A 441 28.06 -13.05 -17.09
N ASP A 442 26.91 -13.43 -16.52
CA ASP A 442 26.42 -14.82 -16.53
C ASP A 442 25.30 -15.01 -17.57
N PRO A 443 25.55 -15.75 -18.68
CA PRO A 443 24.52 -16.05 -19.67
C PRO A 443 23.32 -16.82 -19.14
N ARG A 444 23.44 -17.52 -18.00
CA ARG A 444 22.33 -18.28 -17.39
C ARG A 444 21.34 -17.36 -16.67
N ASN A 445 21.80 -16.23 -16.18
CA ASN A 445 21.00 -15.28 -15.41
C ASN A 445 20.61 -14.05 -16.22
N LYS A 446 20.58 -14.17 -17.55
CA LYS A 446 20.16 -13.07 -18.43
C LYS A 446 19.36 -13.54 -19.62
N LEU A 447 18.57 -12.63 -20.18
CA LEU A 447 17.96 -12.78 -21.49
C LEU A 447 17.92 -11.44 -22.24
N TYR A 448 17.90 -11.52 -23.58
CA TYR A 448 17.69 -10.36 -24.45
C TYR A 448 16.35 -10.50 -25.15
N LEU A 449 15.40 -9.65 -24.77
CA LEU A 449 14.00 -9.81 -25.18
C LEU A 449 13.80 -9.70 -26.69
N GLN A 450 14.53 -8.81 -27.37
CA GLN A 450 14.37 -8.60 -28.82
C GLN A 450 14.65 -9.86 -29.66
N ASP A 451 15.40 -10.82 -29.13
CA ASP A 451 15.80 -12.02 -29.86
C ASP A 451 14.78 -13.16 -29.69
N LEU A 452 13.82 -13.00 -28.79
CA LEU A 452 12.92 -14.07 -28.31
C LEU A 452 11.46 -13.87 -28.76
N THR A 453 11.07 -12.65 -29.16
CA THR A 453 9.67 -12.27 -29.39
C THR A 453 9.19 -12.44 -30.83
N LYS A 454 9.97 -13.04 -31.73
CA LYS A 454 9.59 -13.17 -33.16
C LYS A 454 8.23 -13.85 -33.37
N THR A 455 7.98 -14.95 -32.67
CA THR A 455 6.69 -15.67 -32.75
C THR A 455 5.55 -14.85 -32.16
N ASP A 456 5.80 -14.15 -31.06
CA ASP A 456 4.80 -13.30 -30.40
C ASP A 456 4.42 -12.10 -31.28
N ILE A 457 5.41 -11.49 -31.95
CA ILE A 457 5.19 -10.42 -32.93
C ILE A 457 4.33 -10.92 -34.10
N ALA A 458 4.61 -12.12 -34.62
CA ALA A 458 3.85 -12.71 -35.72
C ALA A 458 2.40 -12.94 -35.31
N LEU A 459 2.18 -13.51 -34.11
CA LEU A 459 0.86 -13.74 -33.54
C LEU A 459 0.08 -12.42 -33.39
N TYR A 460 0.69 -11.43 -32.72
CA TYR A 460 0.12 -10.11 -32.50
C TYR A 460 -0.28 -9.44 -33.81
N ALA A 461 0.64 -9.39 -34.79
CA ALA A 461 0.39 -8.73 -36.07
C ALA A 461 -0.75 -9.41 -36.83
N ARG A 462 -0.82 -10.74 -36.83
CA ARG A 462 -1.89 -11.49 -37.48
C ARG A 462 -3.24 -11.18 -36.84
N GLU A 463 -3.37 -11.37 -35.53
CA GLU A 463 -4.64 -11.16 -34.84
C GLU A 463 -5.15 -9.71 -34.99
N LYS A 464 -4.26 -8.72 -34.89
CA LYS A 464 -4.65 -7.31 -35.04
C LYS A 464 -5.11 -6.93 -36.44
N LEU A 465 -4.58 -7.57 -37.47
CA LEU A 465 -5.03 -7.36 -38.85
C LEU A 465 -6.34 -8.10 -39.12
N ASP A 466 -6.47 -9.32 -38.61
CA ASP A 466 -7.68 -10.15 -38.74
C ASP A 466 -8.89 -9.53 -38.02
N GLU A 467 -8.69 -8.77 -36.93
CA GLU A 467 -9.77 -8.03 -36.24
C GLU A 467 -10.54 -7.06 -37.14
N VAL A 468 -9.87 -6.49 -38.15
CA VAL A 468 -10.43 -5.45 -39.02
C VAL A 468 -10.85 -6.01 -40.37
N ALA A 469 -10.14 -7.04 -40.81
CA ALA A 469 -10.31 -7.58 -42.14
C ALA A 469 -11.25 -8.78 -42.15
N ASN A 470 -12.24 -8.74 -43.04
CA ASN A 470 -13.05 -9.90 -43.39
C ASN A 470 -12.30 -10.76 -44.44
N PHE A 471 -11.09 -11.22 -44.15
CA PHE A 471 -10.34 -12.04 -45.10
C PHE A 471 -11.13 -13.32 -45.42
N SER A 472 -11.25 -13.63 -46.71
CA SER A 472 -11.89 -14.86 -47.13
C SER A 472 -10.93 -16.04 -46.86
N THR A 473 -11.47 -17.24 -46.58
CA THR A 473 -10.66 -18.46 -46.40
C THR A 473 -10.00 -18.96 -47.69
N MET A 474 -9.91 -18.13 -48.72
CA MET A 474 -9.23 -18.43 -49.97
C MET A 474 -7.71 -18.56 -49.75
N THR A 475 -7.12 -19.66 -50.22
CA THR A 475 -5.70 -20.00 -50.01
C THR A 475 -4.72 -18.90 -50.42
N THR A 476 -5.07 -18.10 -51.44
CA THR A 476 -4.23 -17.01 -51.93
C THR A 476 -4.18 -15.80 -50.99
N GLU A 477 -5.27 -15.46 -50.30
CA GLU A 477 -5.29 -14.35 -49.33
C GLU A 477 -4.50 -14.72 -48.08
N VAL A 478 -4.66 -15.96 -47.60
CA VAL A 478 -3.87 -16.51 -46.49
C VAL A 478 -2.37 -16.44 -46.80
N ALA A 479 -1.93 -16.89 -47.98
CA ALA A 479 -0.52 -16.84 -48.35
C ALA A 479 0.05 -15.40 -48.44
N ARG A 480 -0.77 -14.43 -48.84
CA ARG A 480 -0.37 -13.01 -48.89
C ARG A 480 -0.27 -12.41 -47.49
N MET A 481 -1.22 -12.73 -46.61
CA MET A 481 -1.15 -12.33 -45.21
C MET A 481 0.10 -12.87 -44.53
N GLU A 482 0.43 -14.15 -44.72
CA GLU A 482 1.63 -14.74 -44.14
C GLU A 482 2.93 -14.05 -44.60
N ARG A 483 3.00 -13.64 -45.86
CA ARG A 483 4.13 -12.84 -46.36
C ARG A 483 4.20 -11.46 -45.72
N LEU A 484 3.06 -10.79 -45.55
CA LEU A 484 2.98 -9.50 -44.87
C LEU A 484 3.44 -9.60 -43.41
N VAL A 485 2.93 -10.58 -42.67
CA VAL A 485 3.31 -10.84 -41.27
C VAL A 485 4.80 -11.17 -41.18
N SER A 486 5.33 -12.00 -42.08
CA SER A 486 6.76 -12.35 -42.10
C SER A 486 7.64 -11.11 -42.33
N GLU A 487 7.22 -10.19 -43.21
CA GLU A 487 7.93 -8.94 -43.44
C GLU A 487 7.91 -8.04 -42.20
N ILE A 488 6.75 -7.91 -41.54
CA ILE A 488 6.63 -7.17 -40.28
C ILE A 488 7.60 -7.73 -39.22
N VAL A 489 7.62 -9.05 -39.03
CA VAL A 489 8.51 -9.72 -38.06
C VAL A 489 9.99 -9.45 -38.38
N SER A 490 10.37 -9.57 -39.65
CA SER A 490 11.73 -9.34 -40.11
C SER A 490 12.17 -7.89 -39.86
N ARG A 491 11.32 -6.92 -40.20
CA ARG A 491 11.65 -5.49 -40.08
C ARG A 491 11.57 -4.96 -38.65
N ALA A 492 10.75 -5.58 -37.79
CA ALA A 492 10.59 -5.16 -36.41
C ALA A 492 11.87 -5.28 -35.59
N GLN A 493 12.78 -6.23 -35.94
CA GLN A 493 14.06 -6.42 -35.23
C GLN A 493 13.89 -6.56 -33.70
N GLY A 494 12.76 -7.14 -33.27
CA GLY A 494 12.36 -7.34 -31.88
C GLY A 494 11.81 -6.11 -31.14
N VAL A 495 11.53 -5.02 -31.85
CA VAL A 495 10.99 -3.77 -31.30
C VAL A 495 9.47 -3.77 -31.40
N PHE A 496 8.78 -4.10 -30.31
CA PHE A 496 7.32 -4.23 -30.26
C PHE A 496 6.59 -2.89 -30.47
N LEU A 497 7.18 -1.76 -30.04
CA LEU A 497 6.64 -0.43 -30.32
C LEU A 497 6.52 -0.16 -31.83
N TRP A 498 7.51 -0.61 -32.61
CA TRP A 498 7.47 -0.50 -34.06
C TRP A 498 6.30 -1.32 -34.62
N VAL A 499 6.14 -2.56 -34.15
CA VAL A 499 5.04 -3.46 -34.56
C VAL A 499 3.67 -2.83 -34.25
N TYR A 500 3.52 -2.24 -33.06
CA TYR A 500 2.30 -1.52 -32.68
C TYR A 500 1.97 -0.37 -33.65
N LEU A 501 2.95 0.47 -33.95
CA LEU A 501 2.78 1.61 -34.87
C LEU A 501 2.48 1.16 -36.30
N VAL A 502 3.19 0.13 -36.79
CA VAL A 502 2.96 -0.42 -38.13
C VAL A 502 1.59 -1.07 -38.24
N THR A 503 1.23 -1.97 -37.31
CA THR A 503 -0.08 -2.62 -37.32
C THR A 503 -1.22 -1.61 -37.22
N ARG A 504 -1.09 -0.55 -36.41
CA ARG A 504 -2.03 0.59 -36.40
C ARG A 504 -2.17 1.23 -37.79
N SER A 505 -1.06 1.58 -38.44
CA SER A 505 -1.09 2.18 -39.79
C SER A 505 -1.68 1.23 -40.85
N LEU A 506 -1.47 -0.08 -40.72
CA LEU A 506 -2.01 -1.07 -41.66
C LEU A 506 -3.51 -1.30 -41.45
N ARG A 507 -3.97 -1.30 -40.19
CA ARG A 507 -5.40 -1.34 -39.84
C ARG A 507 -6.13 -0.12 -40.40
N ASP A 508 -5.54 1.07 -40.29
CA ASP A 508 -6.09 2.27 -40.93
C ASP A 508 -6.18 2.11 -42.45
N GLY A 509 -5.18 1.48 -43.09
CA GLY A 509 -5.24 1.13 -44.50
C GLY A 509 -6.40 0.20 -44.84
N LEU A 510 -6.59 -0.87 -44.07
CA LEU A 510 -7.70 -1.82 -44.24
C LEU A 510 -9.07 -1.14 -44.10
N ILE A 511 -9.24 -0.25 -43.11
CA ILE A 511 -10.47 0.54 -42.93
C ILE A 511 -10.75 1.41 -44.16
N ASN A 512 -9.70 1.94 -44.79
CA ASN A 512 -9.80 2.74 -46.01
C ASN A 512 -9.89 1.90 -47.30
N GLY A 513 -9.93 0.56 -47.20
CA GLY A 513 -10.09 -0.35 -48.34
C GLY A 513 -8.79 -0.71 -49.07
N ASP A 514 -7.62 -0.52 -48.46
CA ASP A 514 -6.34 -0.89 -49.04
C ASP A 514 -6.24 -2.42 -49.26
N SER A 515 -5.71 -2.82 -50.42
CA SER A 515 -5.41 -4.24 -50.69
C SER A 515 -4.19 -4.73 -49.91
N LEU A 516 -4.09 -6.04 -49.65
CA LEU A 516 -2.92 -6.66 -49.02
C LEU A 516 -1.59 -6.34 -49.73
N SER A 517 -1.62 -6.15 -51.06
CA SER A 517 -0.44 -5.75 -51.83
C SER A 517 0.01 -4.33 -51.51
N LEU A 518 -0.94 -3.39 -51.39
CA LEU A 518 -0.64 -2.01 -51.01
C LEU A 518 -0.16 -1.93 -49.55
N LEU A 519 -0.74 -2.73 -48.65
CA LEU A 519 -0.25 -2.84 -47.27
C LEU A 519 1.20 -3.34 -47.21
N TYR A 520 1.56 -4.32 -48.04
CA TYR A 520 2.94 -4.81 -48.15
C TYR A 520 3.89 -3.70 -48.62
N GLU A 521 3.51 -2.93 -49.64
CA GLU A 521 4.27 -1.76 -50.11
C GLU A 521 4.44 -0.72 -48.99
N ARG A 522 3.38 -0.42 -48.22
CA ARG A 522 3.45 0.50 -47.07
C ARG A 522 4.47 0.03 -46.03
N VAL A 523 4.53 -1.27 -45.73
CA VAL A 523 5.53 -1.84 -44.80
C VAL A 523 6.95 -1.66 -45.32
N LEU A 524 7.19 -1.85 -46.62
CA LEU A 524 8.52 -1.67 -47.21
C LEU A 524 9.02 -0.22 -47.11
N GLU A 525 8.11 0.76 -47.20
CA GLU A 525 8.44 2.17 -47.06
C GLU A 525 8.65 2.62 -45.60
N MET A 526 8.25 1.82 -44.61
CA MET A 526 8.42 2.15 -43.20
C MET A 526 9.86 1.85 -42.75
N PRO A 527 10.60 2.83 -42.22
CA PRO A 527 11.93 2.59 -41.69
C PRO A 527 11.88 1.58 -40.53
N SER A 528 12.80 0.60 -40.51
CA SER A 528 12.93 -0.35 -39.39
C SER A 528 13.53 0.28 -38.12
N ASP A 529 14.26 1.37 -38.29
CA ASP A 529 14.84 2.15 -37.19
C ASP A 529 13.79 3.12 -36.63
N LEU A 530 13.58 3.10 -35.31
CA LEU A 530 12.53 3.89 -34.66
C LEU A 530 12.73 5.39 -34.85
N ASP A 531 13.96 5.89 -34.75
CA ASP A 531 14.25 7.33 -34.88
C ASP A 531 13.88 7.82 -36.28
N LYS A 532 14.31 7.10 -37.32
CA LYS A 532 13.91 7.38 -38.71
C LYS A 532 12.40 7.26 -38.91
N PHE A 533 11.76 6.32 -38.23
CA PHE A 533 10.31 6.13 -38.33
C PHE A 533 9.55 7.31 -37.70
N PHE A 534 9.94 7.74 -36.50
CA PHE A 534 9.39 8.94 -35.84
C PHE A 534 9.64 10.19 -36.68
N GLU A 535 10.83 10.36 -37.25
CA GLU A 535 11.13 11.46 -38.16
C GLU A 535 10.18 11.47 -39.37
N LYS A 536 9.94 10.29 -39.99
CA LYS A 536 8.96 10.14 -41.08
C LYS A 536 7.54 10.52 -40.62
N MET A 537 7.12 10.07 -39.44
CA MET A 537 5.80 10.39 -38.88
C MET A 537 5.64 11.91 -38.66
N ILE A 538 6.61 12.57 -38.03
CA ILE A 538 6.61 14.01 -37.78
C ILE A 538 6.60 14.80 -39.09
N LYS A 539 7.42 14.40 -40.07
CA LYS A 539 7.44 15.05 -41.40
C LYS A 539 6.15 14.81 -42.19
N SER A 540 5.43 13.71 -41.94
CA SER A 540 4.14 13.41 -42.58
C SER A 540 2.97 14.26 -42.05
N VAL A 541 3.16 15.03 -40.99
CA VAL A 541 2.12 15.93 -40.46
C VAL A 541 1.88 17.07 -41.45
N ASP A 542 0.61 17.35 -41.73
CA ASP A 542 0.19 18.40 -42.65
C ASP A 542 0.77 19.75 -42.22
N LYS A 543 1.22 20.54 -43.21
CA LYS A 543 1.92 21.82 -42.96
C LYS A 543 1.15 22.76 -42.02
N VAL A 544 -0.18 22.72 -42.08
CA VAL A 544 -1.07 23.55 -41.24
C VAL A 544 -0.96 23.22 -39.75
N TYR A 545 -0.61 21.98 -39.39
CA TYR A 545 -0.51 21.55 -37.98
C TYR A 545 0.92 21.57 -37.45
N ARG A 546 1.95 21.64 -38.31
CA ARG A 546 3.36 21.51 -37.90
C ARG A 546 3.80 22.51 -36.83
N ARG A 547 3.33 23.76 -36.93
CA ARG A 547 3.67 24.78 -35.92
C ARG A 547 3.12 24.41 -34.55
N ARG A 548 1.83 24.06 -34.49
CA ARG A 548 1.16 23.68 -33.24
C ARG A 548 1.79 22.43 -32.64
N MET A 549 1.99 21.40 -33.47
CA MET A 549 2.73 20.19 -33.10
C MET A 549 4.09 20.51 -32.49
N ALA A 550 4.88 21.39 -33.13
CA ALA A 550 6.20 21.75 -32.65
C ALA A 550 6.15 22.48 -31.31
N HIS A 551 5.19 23.38 -31.12
CA HIS A 551 4.95 24.05 -29.84
C HIS A 551 4.54 23.05 -28.75
N THR A 552 3.62 22.13 -29.04
CA THR A 552 3.20 21.07 -28.12
C THR A 552 4.39 20.20 -27.69
N PHE A 553 5.20 19.70 -28.62
CA PHE A 553 6.37 18.88 -28.27
C PHE A 553 7.39 19.66 -27.44
N ARG A 554 7.67 20.92 -27.80
CA ARG A 554 8.61 21.76 -27.04
C ARG A 554 8.10 22.08 -25.63
N VAL A 555 6.79 22.20 -25.44
CA VAL A 555 6.19 22.34 -24.11
C VAL A 555 6.37 21.07 -23.28
N VAL A 556 6.03 19.90 -23.83
CA VAL A 556 6.19 18.61 -23.13
C VAL A 556 7.65 18.41 -22.69
N LEU A 557 8.62 18.79 -23.52
CA LEU A 557 10.05 18.65 -23.25
C LEU A 557 10.60 19.70 -22.27
N ALA A 558 9.94 20.84 -22.10
CA ALA A 558 10.40 21.92 -21.22
C ALA A 558 10.08 21.66 -19.75
N THR A 559 9.08 20.81 -19.47
CA THR A 559 8.61 20.54 -18.11
C THR A 559 9.00 19.14 -17.67
N TYR A 560 9.53 19.04 -16.45
CA TYR A 560 9.92 17.77 -15.85
C TYR A 560 8.71 16.92 -15.41
N ARG A 561 7.56 17.56 -15.13
CA ARG A 561 6.30 16.89 -14.77
C ARG A 561 5.29 16.99 -15.92
N PRO A 562 4.57 15.90 -16.26
CA PRO A 562 3.53 15.93 -17.29
C PRO A 562 2.42 16.96 -16.98
N LEU A 563 2.24 17.98 -17.82
CA LEU A 563 1.17 18.99 -17.65
C LEU A 563 -0.22 18.43 -17.97
N ARG A 564 -1.28 19.11 -17.50
CA ARG A 564 -2.66 18.70 -17.73
C ARG A 564 -3.07 18.81 -19.20
N LEU A 565 -3.88 17.87 -19.69
CA LEU A 565 -4.43 17.83 -21.04
C LEU A 565 -5.24 19.08 -21.37
N LEU A 566 -5.95 19.62 -20.38
CA LEU A 566 -6.67 20.89 -20.51
C LEU A 566 -5.72 22.04 -20.89
N LEU A 567 -4.55 22.15 -20.25
CA LEU A 567 -3.57 23.18 -20.54
C LEU A 567 -3.07 23.13 -22.00
N TYR A 568 -2.91 21.92 -22.55
CA TYR A 568 -2.50 21.74 -23.95
C TYR A 568 -3.56 22.22 -24.95
N SER A 569 -4.85 22.16 -24.62
CA SER A 569 -5.90 22.77 -25.45
C SER A 569 -5.72 24.30 -25.54
N CYS A 570 -5.35 24.93 -24.42
CA CYS A 570 -5.06 26.37 -24.36
C CYS A 570 -3.77 26.77 -25.13
N ILE A 571 -2.87 25.81 -25.34
CA ILE A 571 -1.67 25.96 -26.18
C ILE A 571 -2.04 25.83 -27.67
N ASP A 572 -2.85 24.83 -28.02
CA ASP A 572 -3.17 24.50 -29.43
C ASP A 572 -4.03 25.56 -30.12
N GLU A 573 -5.03 26.08 -29.41
CA GLU A 573 -6.16 26.79 -30.03
C GLU A 573 -5.86 28.24 -30.42
N GLY A 574 -4.80 28.87 -29.88
CA GLY A 574 -4.60 30.31 -30.08
C GLY A 574 -5.84 31.13 -29.67
N ASP A 575 -6.05 32.31 -30.25
CA ASP A 575 -7.14 33.23 -29.88
C ASP A 575 -8.49 32.94 -30.60
N ASP A 576 -8.59 31.92 -31.46
CA ASP A 576 -9.64 31.87 -32.49
C ASP A 576 -10.88 30.99 -32.17
N ILE A 577 -10.83 30.04 -31.21
CA ILE A 577 -12.00 29.17 -30.92
C ILE A 577 -12.82 29.63 -29.70
N LEU A 578 -12.25 30.44 -28.80
CA LEU A 578 -12.90 30.82 -27.55
C LEU A 578 -13.60 32.20 -27.59
N ARG A 579 -13.58 32.88 -28.75
CA ARG A 579 -14.38 34.10 -28.98
C ARG A 579 -15.88 33.82 -29.16
N GLN A 580 -16.30 32.57 -29.39
CA GLN A 580 -17.71 32.19 -29.32
C GLN A 580 -18.10 31.81 -27.89
N GLY A 581 -17.98 32.77 -26.98
CA GLY A 581 -18.31 32.59 -25.58
C GLY A 581 -18.15 33.84 -24.73
N SER A 582 -18.11 35.04 -25.34
CA SER A 582 -18.28 36.30 -24.61
C SER A 582 -19.75 36.49 -24.22
N VAL A 583 -20.25 35.61 -23.36
CA VAL A 583 -21.39 35.91 -22.49
C VAL A 583 -20.98 35.37 -21.13
N ARG A 584 -20.65 36.29 -20.21
CA ARG A 584 -20.60 36.00 -18.78
C ARG A 584 -22.01 35.57 -18.37
N ASP A 585 -22.30 34.27 -18.43
CA ASP A 585 -23.44 33.68 -17.75
C ASP A 585 -22.92 33.03 -16.46
N ASP A 586 -23.68 33.21 -15.38
CA ASP A 586 -23.39 32.65 -14.05
C ASP A 586 -23.11 31.15 -14.16
N PHE A 587 -21.86 30.76 -13.87
CA PHE A 587 -21.41 29.38 -14.00
C PHE A 587 -21.89 28.53 -12.82
N MET A 588 -22.78 27.57 -13.08
CA MET A 588 -23.00 26.42 -12.21
C MET A 588 -21.86 25.40 -12.44
N SER A 589 -21.28 24.85 -11.36
CA SER A 589 -20.12 23.93 -11.42
C SER A 589 -20.28 22.75 -12.39
N VAL A 590 -21.50 22.22 -12.53
CA VAL A 590 -21.82 21.09 -13.43
C VAL A 590 -21.58 21.43 -14.91
N GLN A 591 -21.74 22.69 -15.33
CA GLN A 591 -21.51 23.09 -16.73
C GLN A 591 -20.03 23.23 -17.09
N VAL A 592 -19.18 23.51 -16.09
CA VAL A 592 -17.72 23.65 -16.30
C VAL A 592 -17.08 22.29 -16.53
N ASP A 593 -17.47 21.29 -15.75
CA ASP A 593 -16.98 19.92 -15.87
C ASP A 593 -17.31 19.29 -17.23
N GLU A 594 -18.54 19.46 -17.70
CA GLU A 594 -18.96 19.00 -19.05
C GLU A 594 -18.15 19.70 -20.16
N LYS A 595 -17.91 21.00 -20.03
CA LYS A 595 -17.09 21.77 -20.98
C LYS A 595 -15.64 21.28 -20.98
N ILE A 596 -15.06 21.02 -19.82
CA ILE A 596 -13.70 20.48 -19.68
C ILE A 596 -13.62 19.10 -20.37
N GLN A 597 -14.59 18.21 -20.15
CA GLN A 597 -14.59 16.89 -20.79
C GLN A 597 -14.59 16.98 -22.32
N VAL A 598 -15.41 17.87 -22.90
CA VAL A 598 -15.47 18.06 -24.35
C VAL A 598 -14.15 18.58 -24.92
N VAL A 599 -13.51 19.52 -24.22
CA VAL A 599 -12.23 20.10 -24.61
C VAL A 599 -11.09 19.10 -24.48
N GLU A 600 -11.04 18.34 -23.38
CA GLU A 600 -10.08 17.26 -23.18
C GLU A 600 -10.22 16.17 -24.25
N GLU A 601 -11.45 15.74 -24.56
CA GLU A 601 -11.70 14.74 -25.61
C GLU A 601 -11.30 15.27 -26.99
N THR A 602 -11.54 16.55 -27.26
CA THR A 602 -11.09 17.20 -28.49
C THR A 602 -9.56 17.21 -28.57
N MET A 603 -8.87 17.63 -27.51
CA MET A 603 -7.41 17.65 -27.47
C MET A 603 -6.84 16.23 -27.61
N ARG A 604 -7.42 15.23 -26.96
CA ARG A 604 -7.02 13.81 -27.10
C ARG A 604 -7.11 13.33 -28.56
N ARG A 605 -8.17 13.72 -29.28
CA ARG A 605 -8.31 13.43 -30.72
C ARG A 605 -7.27 14.18 -31.56
N GLN A 606 -6.91 15.40 -31.18
CA GLN A 606 -5.87 16.18 -31.86
C GLN A 606 -4.48 15.56 -31.67
N LEU A 607 -4.11 15.16 -30.45
CA LEU A 607 -2.86 14.44 -30.17
C LEU A 607 -2.75 13.18 -31.06
N ASN A 608 -3.84 12.41 -31.15
CA ASN A 608 -3.91 11.20 -31.97
C ASN A 608 -3.85 11.49 -33.48
N GLY A 609 -4.73 12.36 -33.98
CA GLY A 609 -4.89 12.61 -35.41
C GLY A 609 -3.84 13.54 -36.00
N ARG A 610 -3.66 14.72 -35.39
CA ARG A 610 -2.77 15.78 -35.90
C ARG A 610 -1.31 15.49 -35.58
N TYR A 611 -1.02 14.92 -34.40
CA TYR A 611 0.34 14.68 -33.91
C TYR A 611 0.75 13.21 -33.98
N ARG A 612 0.02 12.44 -34.80
CA ARG A 612 0.27 11.02 -35.11
C ARG A 612 0.31 10.10 -33.89
N GLY A 613 -0.29 10.52 -32.77
CA GLY A 613 -0.36 9.72 -31.53
C GLY A 613 1.01 9.48 -30.89
N LEU A 614 1.98 10.37 -31.09
CA LEU A 614 3.26 10.32 -30.39
C LEU A 614 3.17 10.82 -28.94
N LEU A 615 2.09 11.52 -28.61
CA LEU A 615 1.68 11.91 -27.27
C LEU A 615 0.32 11.29 -26.96
N GLU A 616 0.11 10.93 -25.70
CA GLU A 616 -1.13 10.32 -25.21
C GLU A 616 -1.61 10.99 -23.93
N SER A 617 -2.91 10.85 -23.64
CA SER A 617 -3.50 11.30 -22.38
C SER A 617 -3.51 10.16 -21.36
N THR A 618 -3.17 10.44 -20.10
CA THR A 618 -3.25 9.46 -19.02
C THR A 618 -4.68 8.93 -18.83
N GLU A 619 -4.86 7.60 -18.80
CA GLU A 619 -6.18 6.95 -18.80
C GLU A 619 -6.85 6.83 -17.41
N SER A 620 -6.18 7.23 -16.33
CA SER A 620 -6.51 6.73 -14.98
C SER A 620 -7.61 7.48 -14.22
N SER A 621 -8.37 8.39 -14.83
CA SER A 621 -9.43 9.11 -14.11
C SER A 621 -10.56 9.59 -15.03
N ASP A 622 -11.79 9.22 -14.68
CA ASP A 622 -13.02 9.75 -15.28
C ASP A 622 -13.34 11.18 -14.84
N LYS A 623 -12.65 11.68 -13.81
CA LYS A 623 -12.82 13.07 -13.37
C LYS A 623 -12.33 14.02 -14.47
N PRO A 624 -13.13 15.03 -14.85
CA PRO A 624 -12.70 16.08 -15.77
C PRO A 624 -11.46 16.82 -15.24
N GLY A 625 -10.58 17.24 -16.14
CA GLY A 625 -9.56 18.24 -15.81
C GLY A 625 -8.37 17.72 -15.00
N VAL A 626 -8.24 16.40 -14.82
CA VAL A 626 -7.08 15.79 -14.15
C VAL A 626 -6.21 14.95 -15.09
N LYS A 627 -6.64 14.76 -16.34
CA LYS A 627 -5.87 14.02 -17.35
C LYS A 627 -4.61 14.80 -17.68
N ARG A 628 -3.48 14.12 -17.85
CA ARG A 628 -2.17 14.70 -18.20
C ARG A 628 -1.70 14.18 -19.56
N VAL A 629 -0.80 14.92 -20.21
CA VAL A 629 -0.19 14.51 -21.49
C VAL A 629 1.20 13.96 -21.25
N ASP A 630 1.45 12.77 -21.78
CA ASP A 630 2.73 12.07 -21.71
C ASP A 630 3.12 11.56 -23.10
N PHE A 631 4.35 11.09 -23.25
CA PHE A 631 4.78 10.41 -24.47
C PHE A 631 4.07 9.05 -24.58
N LEU A 632 3.72 8.66 -25.82
CA LEU A 632 3.26 7.28 -26.12
C LEU A 632 4.24 6.24 -25.55
N HIS A 633 5.53 6.54 -25.63
CA HIS A 633 6.59 5.71 -25.08
C HIS A 633 7.82 6.58 -24.82
N ARG A 634 8.61 6.28 -23.77
CA ARG A 634 9.83 7.02 -23.42
C ARG A 634 10.78 7.25 -24.60
N THR A 635 10.92 6.26 -25.49
CA THR A 635 11.75 6.36 -26.69
C THR A 635 11.36 7.53 -27.61
N VAL A 636 10.09 7.97 -27.60
CA VAL A 636 9.66 9.17 -28.30
C VAL A 636 10.29 10.42 -27.66
N GLY A 637 10.26 10.52 -26.33
CA GLY A 637 10.93 11.60 -25.58
C GLY A 637 12.43 11.65 -25.86
N ASP A 638 13.12 10.52 -25.67
CA ASP A 638 14.57 10.39 -25.93
C ASP A 638 14.92 10.85 -27.36
N PHE A 639 14.10 10.47 -28.35
CA PHE A 639 14.29 10.86 -29.75
C PHE A 639 14.08 12.37 -29.98
N LEU A 640 13.05 12.95 -29.37
CA LEU A 640 12.75 14.38 -29.51
C LEU A 640 13.82 15.27 -28.87
N GLU A 641 14.51 14.80 -27.83
CA GLU A 641 15.64 15.52 -27.20
C GLU A 641 16.91 15.56 -28.06
N THR A 642 17.01 14.71 -29.08
CA THR A 642 18.18 14.73 -29.98
C THR A 642 18.33 16.08 -30.67
N LYS A 643 19.58 16.53 -30.86
CA LYS A 643 19.88 17.81 -31.51
C LYS A 643 19.19 17.98 -32.87
N GLN A 644 19.20 16.94 -33.70
CA GLN A 644 18.55 16.95 -35.01
C GLN A 644 17.04 17.24 -34.89
N MET A 645 16.38 16.66 -33.89
CA MET A 645 14.95 16.86 -33.69
C MET A 645 14.65 18.20 -33.05
N GLN A 646 15.47 18.67 -32.11
CA GLN A 646 15.38 20.03 -31.60
C GLN A 646 15.48 21.07 -32.73
N ASP A 647 16.42 20.90 -33.67
CA ASP A 647 16.56 21.75 -34.85
C ASP A 647 15.33 21.68 -35.76
N LEU A 648 14.77 20.48 -35.97
CA LEU A 648 13.55 20.30 -36.77
C LEU A 648 12.33 20.98 -36.12
N LEU A 649 12.12 20.78 -34.81
CA LEU A 649 11.04 21.42 -34.07
C LEU A 649 11.20 22.94 -34.05
N ALA A 650 12.42 23.45 -33.91
CA ALA A 650 12.72 24.88 -34.02
C ALA A 650 12.35 25.41 -35.41
N SER A 651 12.65 24.67 -36.49
CA SER A 651 12.31 25.05 -37.86
C SER A 651 10.80 25.15 -38.14
N TYR A 652 9.98 24.39 -37.38
CA TYR A 652 8.52 24.42 -37.47
C TYR A 652 7.89 25.42 -36.49
N SER A 653 8.62 25.81 -35.45
CA SER A 653 8.17 26.73 -34.41
C SER A 653 8.06 28.18 -34.93
N ALA A 654 7.33 29.00 -34.18
CA ALA A 654 7.41 30.46 -34.32
C ALA A 654 8.83 30.96 -33.99
N GLN A 655 9.24 32.07 -34.63
CA GLN A 655 10.49 32.76 -34.28
C GLN A 655 10.48 33.17 -32.80
N ASN A 656 11.59 32.95 -32.10
CA ASN A 656 11.76 33.23 -30.67
C ASN A 656 10.70 32.58 -29.77
N PHE A 657 10.18 31.41 -30.17
CA PHE A 657 9.28 30.66 -29.30
C PHE A 657 9.99 30.22 -28.02
N ASN A 658 9.42 30.64 -26.89
CA ASN A 658 9.80 30.25 -25.54
C ASN A 658 8.70 29.36 -24.94
N ALA A 659 9.06 28.15 -24.51
CA ALA A 659 8.11 27.16 -24.03
C ALA A 659 7.50 27.56 -22.67
N TYR A 660 8.33 28.05 -21.74
CA TYR A 660 7.90 28.49 -20.41
C TYR A 660 6.93 29.67 -20.48
N LEU A 661 7.20 30.67 -21.32
CA LEU A 661 6.28 31.77 -21.59
C LEU A 661 4.96 31.29 -22.21
N CYS A 662 5.02 30.28 -23.08
CA CYS A 662 3.83 29.66 -23.67
C CYS A 662 2.97 28.97 -22.60
N ILE A 663 3.62 28.26 -21.67
CA ILE A 663 2.97 27.60 -20.53
C ILE A 663 2.29 28.64 -19.62
N CYS A 664 3.00 29.71 -19.23
CA CYS A 664 2.42 30.78 -18.41
C CYS A 664 1.17 31.40 -19.07
N LYS A 665 1.24 31.69 -20.38
CA LYS A 665 0.08 32.20 -21.12
C LYS A 665 -1.07 31.20 -21.20
N ALA A 666 -0.75 29.91 -21.32
CA ALA A 666 -1.76 28.85 -21.34
C ALA A 666 -2.47 28.74 -19.98
N PHE A 667 -1.75 28.86 -18.86
CA PHE A 667 -2.36 28.85 -17.53
C PHE A 667 -3.32 30.02 -17.34
N ILE A 668 -2.92 31.23 -17.77
CA ILE A 668 -3.79 32.43 -17.70
C ILE A 668 -5.07 32.17 -18.50
N ARG A 669 -4.95 31.63 -19.71
CA ARG A 669 -6.12 31.26 -20.54
C ARG A 669 -6.98 30.17 -19.89
N GLN A 670 -6.37 29.17 -19.27
CA GLN A 670 -7.12 28.12 -18.57
C GLN A 670 -7.95 28.73 -17.43
N ALA A 671 -7.34 29.60 -16.63
CA ALA A 671 -8.04 30.30 -15.55
C ALA A 671 -9.15 31.23 -16.06
N GLU A 672 -8.91 31.97 -17.15
CA GLU A 672 -9.92 32.83 -17.78
C GLU A 672 -11.13 32.04 -18.34
N ASN A 673 -10.90 30.84 -18.89
CA ASN A 673 -11.94 30.05 -19.59
C ASN A 673 -12.64 28.99 -18.73
N PHE A 674 -11.99 28.58 -17.65
CA PHE A 674 -12.43 27.56 -16.70
C PHE A 674 -12.11 28.01 -15.26
N PRO A 675 -12.89 28.95 -14.70
CA PRO A 675 -12.69 29.43 -13.33
C PRO A 675 -12.67 28.27 -12.32
N GLY A 676 -11.71 28.28 -11.39
CA GLY A 676 -11.55 27.23 -10.37
C GLY A 676 -10.91 25.92 -10.84
N SER A 677 -10.49 25.83 -12.10
CA SER A 677 -9.81 24.62 -12.63
C SER A 677 -8.31 24.52 -12.28
N VAL A 678 -7.70 25.64 -11.85
CA VAL A 678 -6.26 25.70 -11.50
C VAL A 678 -6.09 25.38 -10.01
N SER A 679 -5.31 24.34 -9.74
CA SER A 679 -4.95 23.85 -8.40
C SER A 679 -3.68 24.49 -7.84
N SER A 680 -3.44 24.38 -6.54
CA SER A 680 -2.19 24.83 -5.88
C SER A 680 -0.92 24.27 -6.54
N LEU A 681 -0.91 23.00 -6.95
CA LEU A 681 0.23 22.40 -7.66
C LEU A 681 0.49 23.03 -9.04
N GLU A 682 -0.56 23.45 -9.74
CA GLU A 682 -0.40 24.14 -11.03
C GLU A 682 0.07 25.58 -10.86
N TRP A 683 -0.17 26.18 -9.69
CA TRP A 683 0.42 27.46 -9.33
C TRP A 683 1.93 27.36 -9.18
N ASP A 684 2.42 26.31 -8.51
CA ASP A 684 3.86 26.05 -8.41
C ASP A 684 4.48 25.86 -9.80
N ASP A 685 3.85 25.05 -10.67
CA ASP A 685 4.28 24.86 -12.07
C ASP A 685 4.31 26.21 -12.83
N PHE A 686 3.33 27.09 -12.61
CA PHE A 686 3.27 28.42 -13.22
C PHE A 686 4.41 29.33 -12.74
N PHE A 687 4.68 29.39 -11.43
CA PHE A 687 5.74 30.22 -10.86
C PHE A 687 7.13 29.74 -11.30
N GLU A 688 7.36 28.43 -11.31
CA GLU A 688 8.60 27.83 -11.82
C GLU A 688 8.80 28.23 -13.30
N CYS A 689 7.78 28.05 -14.14
CA CYS A 689 7.86 28.45 -15.54
C CYS A 689 8.06 29.97 -15.70
N ALA A 690 7.42 30.80 -14.88
CA ALA A 690 7.57 32.25 -14.95
C ALA A 690 9.01 32.69 -14.62
N SER A 691 9.62 32.08 -13.60
CA SER A 691 11.01 32.32 -13.21
C SER A 691 11.97 31.92 -14.32
N VAL A 692 11.83 30.71 -14.88
CA VAL A 692 12.71 30.25 -15.97
C VAL A 692 12.53 31.09 -17.23
N ALA A 693 11.29 31.50 -17.55
CA ALA A 693 11.03 32.40 -18.67
C ALA A 693 11.71 33.77 -18.49
N GLU A 694 11.71 34.32 -17.26
CA GLU A 694 12.39 35.58 -16.94
C GLU A 694 13.91 35.46 -17.13
N ASP A 695 14.52 34.37 -16.64
CA ASP A 695 15.94 34.08 -16.81
C ASP A 695 16.32 33.93 -18.30
N GLU A 696 15.52 33.21 -19.09
CA GLU A 696 15.79 32.99 -20.52
C GLU A 696 15.57 34.23 -21.39
N LEU A 697 14.60 35.08 -21.05
CA LEU A 697 14.23 36.25 -21.85
C LEU A 697 14.91 37.55 -21.38
N GLY A 698 15.43 37.58 -20.15
CA GLY A 698 15.98 38.78 -19.52
C GLY A 698 14.93 39.88 -19.29
N THR A 699 13.65 39.52 -19.23
CA THR A 699 12.53 40.43 -19.01
C THR A 699 11.75 40.02 -17.77
N PRO A 700 11.38 40.96 -16.87
CA PRO A 700 10.65 40.63 -15.65
C PRO A 700 9.35 39.88 -15.92
N SER A 701 9.09 38.83 -15.15
CA SER A 701 7.83 38.08 -15.19
C SER A 701 6.65 38.84 -14.57
N THR A 702 6.89 40.01 -13.95
CA THR A 702 5.88 40.86 -13.27
C THR A 702 4.57 41.03 -14.06
N PRO A 703 4.56 41.32 -15.38
CA PRO A 703 3.31 41.46 -16.13
C PRO A 703 2.49 40.16 -16.27
N LEU A 704 3.14 39.00 -16.24
CA LEU A 704 2.47 37.69 -16.24
C LEU A 704 1.91 37.38 -14.85
N LEU A 705 2.68 37.68 -13.81
CA LEU A 705 2.28 37.50 -12.41
C LEU A 705 1.07 38.39 -12.08
N ASP A 706 1.13 39.68 -12.43
CA ASP A 706 0.05 40.64 -12.24
C ASP A 706 -1.23 40.17 -12.93
N ARG A 707 -1.12 39.75 -14.21
CA ARG A 707 -2.27 39.29 -14.98
C ARG A 707 -2.86 38.00 -14.43
N MET A 708 -2.03 37.07 -13.98
CA MET A 708 -2.52 35.84 -13.36
C MET A 708 -3.25 36.17 -12.04
N ASN A 709 -2.66 37.06 -11.22
CA ASN A 709 -3.26 37.51 -9.97
C ASN A 709 -4.64 38.16 -10.20
N ASP A 710 -4.74 39.03 -11.21
CA ASP A 710 -6.01 39.66 -11.62
C ASP A 710 -7.09 38.63 -12.00
N VAL A 711 -6.74 37.63 -12.81
CA VAL A 711 -7.68 36.58 -13.23
C VAL A 711 -8.16 35.76 -12.03
N CYS A 712 -7.28 35.49 -11.06
CA CYS A 712 -7.61 34.66 -9.91
C CYS A 712 -8.43 35.41 -8.86
N HIS A 713 -8.19 36.71 -8.70
CA HIS A 713 -9.08 37.59 -7.94
C HIS A 713 -10.49 37.70 -8.56
N LEU A 714 -10.60 37.64 -9.88
CA LEU A 714 -11.90 37.64 -10.58
C LEU A 714 -12.64 36.31 -10.49
N CYS A 715 -11.93 35.18 -10.35
CA CYS A 715 -12.51 33.84 -10.27
C CYS A 715 -12.87 33.38 -8.86
N SER A 716 -12.44 34.09 -7.81
CA SER A 716 -12.52 33.64 -6.41
C SER A 716 -13.06 34.75 -5.49
N PRO A 717 -14.38 35.04 -5.44
CA PRO A 717 -14.90 36.09 -4.56
C PRO A 717 -14.82 35.74 -3.06
N THR A 718 -14.51 34.49 -2.70
CA THR A 718 -14.63 33.94 -1.33
C THR A 718 -13.31 33.71 -0.59
N GLU A 719 -12.15 33.98 -1.18
CA GLU A 719 -10.86 33.88 -0.47
C GLU A 719 -10.22 35.25 -0.34
N LYS A 720 -10.83 36.08 0.51
CA LYS A 720 -10.31 37.41 0.86
C LYS A 720 -9.19 37.37 1.91
N ASP A 721 -8.95 36.23 2.55
CA ASP A 721 -8.12 36.15 3.77
C ASP A 721 -6.81 35.36 3.62
N SER A 722 -6.48 34.79 2.45
CA SER A 722 -5.28 33.94 2.26
C SER A 722 -4.08 34.62 1.58
N LEU A 723 -4.25 35.83 1.04
CA LEU A 723 -3.21 36.51 0.24
C LEU A 723 -2.42 37.60 0.98
N GLU A 724 -2.72 37.88 2.26
CA GLU A 724 -1.93 38.83 3.08
C GLU A 724 -0.69 38.20 3.76
N LEU A 725 -0.32 36.95 3.43
CA LEU A 725 0.78 36.22 4.08
C LEU A 725 2.00 35.91 3.19
N VAL A 726 2.06 36.43 1.95
CA VAL A 726 3.16 36.15 1.00
C VAL A 726 4.19 37.30 0.87
N ASP A 727 3.94 38.45 1.51
CA ASP A 727 4.86 39.61 1.43
C ASP A 727 6.16 39.48 2.27
N GLU A 728 6.40 38.34 2.93
CA GLU A 728 7.66 38.05 3.64
C GLU A 728 8.30 36.73 3.19
N ILE A 729 8.64 36.60 1.92
CA ILE A 729 9.68 35.65 1.49
C ILE A 729 10.84 36.46 0.90
N ASP A 730 11.86 36.67 1.74
CA ASP A 730 13.12 37.31 1.37
C ASP A 730 13.89 36.42 0.37
N PHE A 731 13.78 36.75 -0.92
CA PHE A 731 14.36 36.05 -2.07
C PHE A 731 15.89 36.16 -2.19
N LYS A 732 16.63 36.34 -1.08
CA LYS A 732 18.07 36.67 -1.15
C LYS A 732 19.08 35.61 -0.78
N ASP A 733 18.71 34.42 -0.29
CA ASP A 733 19.74 33.48 0.20
C ASP A 733 19.53 31.98 -0.06
N ASN A 734 19.01 31.61 -1.25
CA ASN A 734 19.16 30.25 -1.77
C ASN A 734 20.08 30.22 -2.99
N ARG A 735 21.37 30.50 -2.75
CA ARG A 735 22.44 29.99 -3.61
C ARG A 735 22.62 28.51 -3.34
N ILE A 736 21.84 27.68 -4.02
CA ILE A 736 22.22 26.28 -4.26
C ILE A 736 23.43 26.35 -5.20
N TYR A 737 24.61 26.05 -4.67
CA TYR A 737 25.80 25.85 -5.50
C TYR A 737 25.63 24.54 -6.27
N PHE A 738 25.79 24.65 -7.59
CA PHE A 738 25.82 23.59 -8.60
C PHE A 738 26.74 22.40 -8.27
#